data_AF-A0A1Y1V280-F1
#
_entry.id   AF-A0A1Y1V280-F1
#
_cell.length_a   1.000
_cell.length_b   1.000
_cell.length_c   1.000
_cell.angle_alpha   90.00
_cell.angle_beta   90.00
_cell.angle_gamma   90.00
#
_symmetry.space_group_name_H-M   'P 1'
#
loop_
_entity.id
_entity.type
_entity.pdbx_description
1 polymer ?
#
loop_
_entity_poly.entity_id
_entity_poly.type
_entity_poly.pdbx_seq_one_letter_code
_entity_poly.pdbx_strand_id
1 'polypeptide(L)'
;MNVEATKNRIIDIIEKNDFKELEFYISDNNISLKEINNSSFDIFIYSIEHKVSNEIIKYIINQCQYKTFNYSITDGNIHKIPLFSSIANNNFEISDLLLEKEANINCTINNYNIIYYLCKFNLLNQKNLLYTLNHGFNIKFRISSLIYELIENKKNLFLELMFKHYIFDQSFIINFLKIYKNREALSDKELKEAISKEKNKIPVNESMYKKANDKENYEAIKIIFDHDGSDQDIVFCRINKYEILDKAVKMNNYKFVKNILSYKAFNFKNILSEPILQEANRNSNIDIMKLLITSALKTLLKKDKKKETIPTYDIHYFNLILKMAIKLKNLKLVEYLVEDKEFKSTINVNVKDINGELPIVVSIYSGNVEIFEYLMEHGVDCNSKDSNGNPLLSLALSNNPLLVKYLLKKPNININEKDANGNYPLINAINQNDIDNVILLVKYGKDNNIDMDINDGNGNTPLTLSYKLEHFEIFKFLVKYLDIINRKDANGNNILYYTINEEDVNTTKYLINNGVDVNFQDIFGNSALHISIYKKNREIINTLLQNKNIILNTVNKRGESPLITIIKINDYTVKDNEDIIKELIKRGSGVNFIDKAGNSPLFYAVQKRTLPIVKLLIKKGANVNYIIKKNNMSILMYAIELGDVEIVKHLIKSGADINFKNDKDENGDTALTYAIRNRTIDILKFLISNGADTNNINNNGQSIEDINYYCNYTTNWNVYNKISNIIKGYR
;
A
#
# COMPACT_ATOMS: atom_id res chain seq x y z
N MET A 1 3.13 -81.08 -47.04
CA MET A 1 3.55 -79.66 -47.18
C MET A 1 3.95 -79.12 -45.82
N ASN A 2 5.00 -78.30 -45.76
CA ASN A 2 5.33 -77.56 -44.54
C ASN A 2 4.28 -76.45 -44.37
N VAL A 3 3.38 -76.58 -43.38
CA VAL A 3 2.25 -75.67 -43.16
C VAL A 3 2.71 -74.21 -43.03
N GLU A 4 3.87 -73.96 -42.41
CA GLU A 4 4.39 -72.60 -42.26
C GLU A 4 4.93 -72.04 -43.59
N ALA A 5 5.57 -72.89 -44.41
CA ALA A 5 6.03 -72.47 -45.74
C ALA A 5 4.84 -72.18 -46.69
N THR A 6 3.80 -73.00 -46.62
CA THR A 6 2.54 -72.80 -47.36
C THR A 6 1.83 -71.53 -46.91
N LYS A 7 1.73 -71.30 -45.59
CA LYS A 7 1.17 -70.08 -45.01
C LYS A 7 1.92 -68.83 -45.47
N ASN A 8 3.25 -68.81 -45.39
CA ASN A 8 4.06 -67.67 -45.83
C ASN A 8 3.87 -67.38 -47.32
N ARG A 9 3.80 -68.42 -48.15
CA ARG A 9 3.55 -68.25 -49.59
C ARG A 9 2.16 -67.69 -49.88
N ILE A 10 1.14 -68.11 -49.14
CA ILE A 10 -0.23 -67.58 -49.28
C ILE A 10 -0.29 -66.12 -48.83
N ILE A 11 0.39 -65.78 -47.72
CA ILE A 11 0.52 -64.41 -47.24
C ILE A 11 1.16 -63.52 -48.32
N ASP A 12 2.28 -63.95 -48.92
CA ASP A 12 2.95 -63.19 -49.99
C ASP A 12 2.01 -62.89 -51.18
N ILE A 13 1.15 -63.85 -51.55
CA ILE A 13 0.18 -63.68 -52.65
C ILE A 13 -0.94 -62.72 -52.24
N ILE A 14 -1.44 -62.85 -51.01
CA ILE A 14 -2.50 -62.00 -50.46
C ILE A 14 -2.01 -60.55 -50.33
N GLU A 15 -0.77 -60.32 -49.89
CA GLU A 15 -0.17 -58.98 -49.80
C GLU A 15 0.03 -58.33 -51.18
N LYS A 16 0.28 -59.12 -52.22
CA LYS A 16 0.27 -58.65 -53.62
C LYS A 16 -1.13 -58.35 -54.16
N ASN A 17 -2.17 -58.76 -53.44
CA ASN A 17 -3.56 -58.59 -53.82
C ASN A 17 -3.91 -59.22 -55.18
N ASP A 18 -3.26 -60.34 -55.53
CA ASP A 18 -3.47 -61.06 -56.79
C ASP A 18 -4.45 -62.23 -56.60
N PHE A 19 -5.72 -61.99 -56.94
CA PHE A 19 -6.77 -63.01 -56.82
C PHE A 19 -6.50 -64.24 -57.71
N LYS A 20 -5.96 -64.04 -58.93
CA LYS A 20 -5.73 -65.13 -59.87
C LYS A 20 -4.58 -66.02 -59.43
N GLU A 21 -3.49 -65.42 -58.93
CA GLU A 21 -2.37 -66.17 -58.35
C GLU A 21 -2.84 -66.96 -57.11
N LEU A 22 -3.71 -66.38 -56.28
CA LEU A 22 -4.26 -67.05 -55.09
C LEU A 22 -5.14 -68.26 -55.44
N GLU A 23 -6.10 -68.07 -56.35
CA GLU A 23 -7.01 -69.13 -56.80
C GLU A 23 -6.22 -70.27 -57.48
N PHE A 24 -5.30 -69.92 -58.38
CA PHE A 24 -4.42 -70.90 -59.03
C PHE A 24 -3.58 -71.67 -58.02
N TYR A 25 -2.89 -70.99 -57.11
CA TYR A 25 -2.01 -71.63 -56.13
C TYR A 25 -2.77 -72.57 -55.20
N ILE A 26 -3.97 -72.20 -54.74
CA ILE A 26 -4.80 -73.04 -53.85
C ILE A 26 -5.32 -74.27 -54.59
N SER A 27 -5.79 -74.10 -55.83
CA SER A 27 -6.35 -75.18 -56.65
C SER A 27 -5.29 -76.20 -57.09
N ASP A 28 -4.15 -75.74 -57.59
CA ASP A 28 -3.04 -76.56 -58.09
C ASP A 28 -2.35 -77.38 -56.99
N ASN A 29 -2.36 -76.86 -55.75
CA ASN A 29 -1.71 -77.49 -54.60
C ASN A 29 -2.69 -78.20 -53.64
N ASN A 30 -3.99 -78.21 -53.97
CA ASN A 30 -5.08 -78.77 -53.15
C ASN A 30 -5.04 -78.31 -51.68
N ILE A 31 -4.84 -77.00 -51.46
CA ILE A 31 -4.62 -76.43 -50.12
C ILE A 31 -5.95 -76.12 -49.44
N SER A 32 -6.12 -76.58 -48.19
CA SER A 32 -7.23 -76.16 -47.33
C SER A 32 -6.86 -74.89 -46.55
N LEU A 33 -7.45 -73.74 -46.92
CA LEU A 33 -7.23 -72.46 -46.21
C LEU A 33 -7.62 -72.49 -44.73
N LYS A 34 -8.44 -73.44 -44.31
CA LYS A 34 -8.80 -73.61 -42.89
C LYS A 34 -7.64 -74.16 -42.06
N GLU A 35 -6.76 -74.95 -42.66
CA GLU A 35 -5.66 -75.64 -41.95
C GLU A 35 -4.48 -74.72 -41.61
N ILE A 36 -4.38 -73.55 -42.26
CA ILE A 36 -3.37 -72.53 -41.94
C ILE A 36 -3.78 -71.62 -40.77
N ASN A 37 -5.05 -71.66 -40.36
CA ASN A 37 -5.57 -70.88 -39.23
C ASN A 37 -5.26 -71.58 -37.89
N ASN A 38 -4.95 -70.80 -36.86
CA ASN A 38 -4.70 -71.27 -35.51
C ASN A 38 -5.19 -70.25 -34.46
N SER A 39 -4.87 -70.45 -33.19
CA SER A 39 -5.35 -69.58 -32.09
C SER A 39 -4.80 -68.15 -32.13
N SER A 40 -3.67 -67.91 -32.81
CA SER A 40 -3.03 -66.59 -32.94
C SER A 40 -3.03 -66.02 -34.35
N PHE A 41 -3.44 -66.79 -35.36
CA PHE A 41 -3.47 -66.36 -36.76
C PHE A 41 -4.73 -66.86 -37.47
N ASP A 42 -5.41 -65.97 -38.17
CA ASP A 42 -6.52 -66.30 -39.04
C ASP A 42 -6.39 -65.52 -40.35
N ILE A 43 -6.38 -66.23 -41.47
CA ILE A 43 -6.12 -65.68 -42.81
C ILE A 43 -7.19 -64.67 -43.24
N PHE A 44 -8.43 -64.82 -42.77
CA PHE A 44 -9.52 -63.89 -43.06
C PHE A 44 -9.33 -62.58 -42.28
N ILE A 45 -9.05 -62.64 -40.98
CA ILE A 45 -8.73 -61.45 -40.17
C ILE A 45 -7.47 -60.76 -40.71
N TYR A 46 -6.44 -61.53 -41.04
CA TYR A 46 -5.20 -61.00 -41.63
C TYR A 46 -5.48 -60.25 -42.95
N SER A 47 -6.29 -60.82 -43.83
CA SER A 47 -6.66 -60.20 -45.11
C SER A 47 -7.47 -58.90 -44.92
N ILE A 48 -8.33 -58.84 -43.91
CA ILE A 48 -9.05 -57.62 -43.54
C ILE A 48 -8.07 -56.53 -43.07
N GLU A 49 -7.11 -56.87 -42.21
CA GLU A 49 -6.15 -55.93 -41.65
C GLU A 49 -5.15 -55.39 -42.68
N HIS A 50 -4.82 -56.18 -43.72
CA HIS A 50 -3.91 -55.80 -44.80
C HIS A 50 -4.62 -55.15 -46.01
N LYS A 51 -5.91 -54.81 -45.88
CA LYS A 51 -6.70 -54.07 -46.90
C LYS A 51 -6.72 -54.76 -48.28
N VAL A 52 -6.80 -56.08 -48.25
CA VAL A 52 -6.87 -56.92 -49.45
C VAL A 52 -8.23 -56.69 -50.15
N SER A 53 -8.29 -56.92 -51.46
CA SER A 53 -9.51 -56.77 -52.26
C SER A 53 -10.69 -57.59 -51.71
N ASN A 54 -11.89 -57.02 -51.82
CA ASN A 54 -13.12 -57.67 -51.36
C ASN A 54 -13.41 -58.99 -52.11
N GLU A 55 -12.86 -59.18 -53.32
CA GLU A 55 -12.93 -60.43 -54.07
C GLU A 55 -12.16 -61.56 -53.38
N ILE A 56 -10.90 -61.32 -53.00
CA ILE A 56 -10.09 -62.28 -52.23
C ILE A 56 -10.75 -62.57 -50.88
N ILE A 57 -11.25 -61.54 -50.20
CA ILE A 57 -11.90 -61.70 -48.89
C ILE A 57 -13.15 -62.60 -49.00
N LYS A 58 -14.03 -62.37 -50.00
CA LYS A 58 -15.21 -63.21 -50.25
C LYS A 58 -14.82 -64.66 -50.58
N TYR A 59 -13.75 -64.85 -51.35
CA TYR A 59 -13.21 -66.17 -51.66
C TYR A 59 -12.71 -66.90 -50.41
N ILE A 60 -11.94 -66.24 -49.54
CA ILE A 60 -11.45 -66.81 -48.28
C ILE A 60 -12.61 -67.24 -47.37
N ILE A 61 -13.66 -66.40 -47.23
CA ILE A 61 -14.86 -66.75 -46.45
C ILE A 61 -15.49 -68.05 -46.95
N ASN A 62 -15.62 -68.22 -48.27
CA ASN A 62 -16.22 -69.41 -48.88
C ASN A 62 -15.36 -70.66 -48.68
N GLN A 63 -14.04 -70.54 -48.79
CA GLN A 63 -13.11 -71.68 -48.65
C GLN A 63 -12.94 -72.15 -47.19
N CYS A 64 -12.91 -71.23 -46.22
CA CYS A 64 -12.70 -71.58 -44.81
C CYS A 64 -13.96 -72.09 -44.08
N GLN A 65 -15.16 -71.86 -44.63
CA GLN A 65 -16.45 -72.32 -44.08
C GLN A 65 -16.63 -72.02 -42.57
N TYR A 66 -16.49 -70.75 -42.20
CA TYR A 66 -16.66 -70.28 -40.82
C TYR A 66 -18.05 -70.59 -40.27
N LYS A 67 -18.13 -71.17 -39.06
CA LYS A 67 -19.42 -71.48 -38.39
C LYS A 67 -20.13 -70.23 -37.86
N THR A 68 -19.36 -69.22 -37.47
CA THR A 68 -19.82 -67.93 -36.99
C THR A 68 -18.72 -66.91 -37.22
N PHE A 69 -19.08 -65.63 -37.34
CA PHE A 69 -18.14 -64.51 -37.38
C PHE A 69 -17.93 -63.84 -36.02
N ASN A 70 -18.58 -64.35 -34.97
CA ASN A 70 -18.49 -63.85 -33.59
C ASN A 70 -17.39 -64.58 -32.79
N TYR A 71 -16.21 -64.74 -33.37
CA TYR A 71 -15.05 -65.37 -32.72
C TYR A 71 -13.90 -64.38 -32.56
N SER A 72 -12.93 -64.72 -31.70
CA SER A 72 -11.68 -63.98 -31.57
C SER A 72 -10.47 -64.88 -31.71
N ILE A 73 -9.43 -64.38 -32.38
CA ILE A 73 -8.06 -64.90 -32.25
C ILE A 73 -7.27 -64.03 -31.27
N THR A 74 -6.21 -64.60 -30.70
CA THR A 74 -5.33 -63.90 -29.75
C THR A 74 -3.94 -63.74 -30.33
N ASP A 75 -3.64 -62.54 -30.80
CA ASP A 75 -2.32 -62.15 -31.31
C ASP A 75 -1.59 -61.35 -30.22
N GLY A 76 -0.74 -62.05 -29.46
CA GLY A 76 -0.14 -61.51 -28.23
C GLY A 76 -1.20 -61.15 -27.18
N ASN A 77 -1.33 -59.86 -26.86
CA ASN A 77 -2.34 -59.33 -25.92
C ASN A 77 -3.58 -58.75 -26.63
N ILE A 78 -3.70 -58.92 -27.95
CA ILE A 78 -4.76 -58.32 -28.77
C ILE A 78 -5.76 -59.41 -29.17
N HIS A 79 -7.02 -59.22 -28.79
CA HIS A 79 -8.12 -60.03 -29.31
C HIS A 79 -8.63 -59.42 -30.61
N LYS A 80 -8.48 -60.13 -31.72
CA LYS A 80 -8.94 -59.66 -33.04
C LYS A 80 -10.25 -60.37 -33.38
N ILE A 81 -11.25 -59.60 -33.77
CA ILE A 81 -12.59 -60.08 -34.16
C ILE A 81 -12.81 -59.63 -35.60
N PRO A 82 -13.29 -60.48 -36.52
CA PRO A 82 -13.44 -60.11 -37.92
C PRO A 82 -14.26 -58.82 -38.14
N LEU A 83 -15.38 -58.69 -37.42
CA LEU A 83 -16.20 -57.47 -37.49
C LEU A 83 -15.48 -56.26 -36.90
N PHE A 84 -14.69 -56.43 -35.83
CA PHE A 84 -13.96 -55.30 -35.25
C PHE A 84 -12.80 -54.86 -36.14
N SER A 85 -12.06 -55.81 -36.72
CA SER A 85 -10.96 -55.52 -37.65
C SER A 85 -11.46 -54.84 -38.92
N SER A 86 -12.64 -55.23 -39.46
CA SER A 86 -13.22 -54.58 -40.65
C SER A 86 -13.69 -53.16 -40.36
N ILE A 87 -14.39 -52.95 -39.24
CA ILE A 87 -14.83 -51.62 -38.78
C ILE A 87 -13.62 -50.73 -38.44
N ALA A 88 -12.60 -51.26 -37.78
CA ALA A 88 -11.37 -50.53 -37.46
C ALA A 88 -10.64 -50.02 -38.71
N ASN A 89 -10.63 -50.80 -39.79
CA ASN A 89 -10.04 -50.43 -41.07
C ASN A 89 -10.98 -49.58 -41.97
N ASN A 90 -12.19 -49.25 -41.50
CA ASN A 90 -13.24 -48.59 -42.28
C ASN A 90 -13.65 -49.37 -43.56
N ASN A 91 -13.48 -50.70 -43.58
CA ASN A 91 -13.94 -51.54 -44.68
C ASN A 91 -15.42 -51.91 -44.47
N PHE A 92 -16.29 -50.93 -44.71
CA PHE A 92 -17.72 -51.04 -44.43
C PHE A 92 -18.43 -52.05 -45.33
N GLU A 93 -17.98 -52.29 -46.57
CA GLU A 93 -18.58 -53.33 -47.44
C GLU A 93 -18.40 -54.73 -46.82
N ILE A 94 -17.22 -55.02 -46.27
CA ILE A 94 -17.00 -56.29 -45.56
C ILE A 94 -17.74 -56.31 -44.22
N SER A 95 -17.84 -55.17 -43.52
CA SER A 95 -18.65 -55.09 -42.31
C SER A 95 -20.14 -55.36 -42.59
N ASP A 96 -20.70 -54.86 -43.70
CA ASP A 96 -22.07 -55.14 -44.13
C ASP A 96 -22.25 -56.63 -44.43
N LEU A 97 -21.34 -57.23 -45.21
CA LEU A 97 -21.33 -58.67 -45.49
C LEU A 97 -21.29 -59.52 -44.22
N LEU A 98 -20.50 -59.10 -43.23
CA LEU A 98 -20.41 -59.78 -41.93
C LEU A 98 -21.72 -59.66 -41.15
N LEU A 99 -22.33 -58.48 -41.12
CA LEU A 99 -23.62 -58.25 -40.44
C LEU A 99 -24.76 -59.05 -41.10
N GLU A 100 -24.80 -59.12 -42.44
CA GLU A 100 -25.73 -59.97 -43.21
C GLU A 100 -25.57 -61.45 -42.85
N LYS A 101 -24.35 -61.90 -42.55
CA LYS A 101 -24.04 -63.26 -42.09
C LYS A 101 -24.10 -63.41 -40.56
N GLU A 102 -24.97 -62.65 -39.90
CA GLU A 102 -25.27 -62.74 -38.46
C GLU A 102 -24.08 -62.42 -37.53
N ALA A 103 -23.08 -61.67 -37.98
CA ALA A 103 -22.12 -61.06 -37.07
C ALA A 103 -22.85 -60.06 -36.14
N ASN A 104 -22.57 -60.13 -34.85
CA ASN A 104 -23.21 -59.29 -33.86
C ASN A 104 -22.36 -58.05 -33.58
N ILE A 105 -22.83 -56.87 -34.01
CA ILE A 105 -22.15 -55.58 -33.73
C ILE A 105 -22.01 -55.28 -32.22
N ASN A 106 -22.87 -55.91 -31.42
CA ASN A 106 -22.87 -55.81 -29.95
C ASN A 106 -22.11 -56.97 -29.29
N CYS A 107 -21.31 -57.73 -30.03
CA CYS A 107 -20.51 -58.80 -29.44
C CYS A 107 -19.51 -58.23 -28.41
N THR A 108 -19.27 -59.01 -27.36
CA THR A 108 -18.30 -58.65 -26.31
C THR A 108 -17.38 -59.82 -26.04
N ILE A 109 -16.07 -59.57 -26.04
CA ILE A 109 -15.06 -60.58 -25.73
C ILE A 109 -14.11 -59.99 -24.69
N ASN A 110 -13.90 -60.70 -23.57
CA ASN A 110 -13.13 -60.21 -22.42
C ASN A 110 -13.55 -58.81 -21.94
N ASN A 111 -14.87 -58.55 -21.96
CA ASN A 111 -15.51 -57.26 -21.64
C ASN A 111 -15.27 -56.11 -22.63
N TYR A 112 -14.60 -56.33 -23.76
CA TYR A 112 -14.42 -55.33 -24.82
C TYR A 112 -15.58 -55.36 -25.83
N ASN A 113 -16.23 -54.22 -26.05
CA ASN A 113 -17.12 -53.98 -27.19
C ASN A 113 -16.35 -53.26 -28.31
N ILE A 114 -16.97 -53.11 -29.49
CA ILE A 114 -16.32 -52.50 -30.65
C ILE A 114 -15.76 -51.10 -30.35
N ILE A 115 -16.52 -50.23 -29.70
CA ILE A 115 -16.07 -48.86 -29.47
C ILE A 115 -14.92 -48.83 -28.46
N TYR A 116 -14.98 -49.66 -27.41
CA TYR A 116 -13.87 -49.80 -26.47
C TYR A 116 -12.63 -50.35 -27.17
N TYR A 117 -12.77 -51.37 -28.02
CA TYR A 117 -11.66 -51.91 -28.82
C TYR A 117 -11.02 -50.80 -29.67
N LEU A 118 -11.83 -50.03 -30.37
CA LEU A 118 -11.38 -48.90 -31.17
C LEU A 118 -10.69 -47.82 -30.33
N CYS A 119 -11.18 -47.53 -29.12
CA CYS A 119 -10.57 -46.57 -28.20
C CYS A 119 -9.21 -47.06 -27.69
N LYS A 120 -9.16 -48.29 -27.16
CA LYS A 120 -7.97 -48.88 -26.54
C LYS A 120 -6.80 -48.99 -27.50
N PHE A 121 -7.07 -49.29 -28.77
CA PHE A 121 -6.05 -49.40 -29.81
C PHE A 121 -5.87 -48.11 -30.64
N ASN A 122 -6.52 -47.01 -30.25
CA ASN A 122 -6.47 -45.71 -30.94
C ASN A 122 -6.87 -45.79 -32.43
N LEU A 123 -7.82 -46.68 -32.76
CA LEU A 123 -8.38 -46.91 -34.10
C LEU A 123 -9.72 -46.17 -34.31
N LEU A 124 -10.28 -45.59 -33.25
CA LEU A 124 -11.56 -44.86 -33.30
C LEU A 124 -11.44 -43.59 -34.16
N ASN A 125 -12.31 -43.48 -35.16
CA ASN A 125 -12.45 -42.31 -36.02
C ASN A 125 -13.93 -41.99 -36.26
N GLN A 126 -14.23 -40.87 -36.91
CA GLN A 126 -15.62 -40.44 -37.11
C GLN A 126 -16.43 -41.39 -37.98
N LYS A 127 -15.80 -41.98 -39.01
CA LYS A 127 -16.47 -42.88 -39.96
C LYS A 127 -16.88 -44.18 -39.28
N ASN A 128 -15.94 -44.85 -38.61
CA ASN A 128 -16.23 -46.12 -37.96
C ASN A 128 -17.15 -45.98 -36.74
N LEU A 129 -17.07 -44.86 -36.01
CA LEU A 129 -18.04 -44.57 -34.95
C LEU A 129 -19.45 -44.44 -35.55
N LEU A 130 -19.64 -43.55 -36.53
CA LEU A 130 -20.96 -43.29 -37.11
C LEU A 130 -21.55 -44.55 -37.75
N TYR A 131 -20.73 -45.32 -38.47
CA TYR A 131 -21.13 -46.62 -38.99
C TYR A 131 -21.61 -47.55 -37.87
N THR A 132 -20.83 -47.66 -36.80
CA THR A 132 -21.18 -48.52 -35.65
C THR A 132 -22.51 -48.09 -35.01
N LEU A 133 -22.72 -46.79 -34.80
CA LEU A 133 -23.96 -46.28 -34.20
C LEU A 133 -25.18 -46.52 -35.11
N ASN A 134 -25.05 -46.26 -36.41
CA ASN A 134 -26.12 -46.43 -37.40
C ASN A 134 -26.58 -47.89 -37.56
N HIS A 135 -25.69 -48.86 -37.33
CA HIS A 135 -25.98 -50.29 -37.51
C HIS A 135 -26.46 -50.99 -36.22
N GLY A 136 -27.10 -50.24 -35.32
CA GLY A 136 -27.79 -50.84 -34.17
C GLY A 136 -26.89 -51.22 -33.00
N PHE A 137 -25.77 -50.51 -32.83
CA PHE A 137 -25.00 -50.61 -31.59
C PHE A 137 -25.89 -50.21 -30.40
N ASN A 138 -26.18 -51.19 -29.54
CA ASN A 138 -27.08 -51.07 -28.42
C ASN A 138 -26.35 -50.43 -27.24
N ILE A 139 -26.74 -49.19 -26.98
CA ILE A 139 -26.19 -48.39 -25.91
C ILE A 139 -26.69 -48.84 -24.52
N LYS A 140 -27.89 -49.41 -24.39
CA LYS A 140 -28.60 -49.56 -23.10
C LYS A 140 -27.87 -50.32 -22.00
N PHE A 141 -26.95 -51.23 -22.32
CA PHE A 141 -26.34 -52.10 -21.30
C PHE A 141 -25.03 -51.58 -20.68
N ARG A 142 -24.29 -50.66 -21.33
CA ARG A 142 -22.95 -50.21 -20.84
C ARG A 142 -22.57 -48.76 -21.19
N ILE A 143 -23.54 -47.85 -21.32
CA ILE A 143 -23.35 -46.38 -21.53
C ILE A 143 -22.19 -45.83 -20.70
N SER A 144 -22.22 -46.11 -19.40
CA SER A 144 -21.36 -45.45 -18.44
C SER A 144 -19.89 -45.75 -18.70
N SER A 145 -19.50 -47.00 -18.95
CA SER A 145 -18.09 -47.36 -19.14
C SER A 145 -17.49 -46.73 -20.39
N LEU A 146 -18.26 -46.67 -21.49
CA LEU A 146 -17.77 -46.06 -22.73
C LEU A 146 -17.68 -44.53 -22.61
N ILE A 147 -18.71 -43.89 -22.03
CA ILE A 147 -18.67 -42.45 -21.78
C ILE A 147 -17.48 -42.10 -20.87
N TYR A 148 -17.21 -42.89 -19.82
CA TYR A 148 -16.04 -42.66 -18.95
C TYR A 148 -14.72 -42.78 -19.70
N GLU A 149 -14.57 -43.77 -20.60
CA GLU A 149 -13.38 -43.94 -21.42
C GLU A 149 -13.16 -42.74 -22.35
N LEU A 150 -14.22 -42.26 -23.00
CA LEU A 150 -14.13 -41.09 -23.89
C LEU A 150 -13.79 -39.80 -23.12
N ILE A 151 -14.38 -39.63 -21.93
CA ILE A 151 -14.06 -38.51 -21.03
C ILE A 151 -12.60 -38.59 -20.58
N GLU A 152 -12.14 -39.77 -20.14
CA GLU A 152 -10.80 -40.01 -19.62
C GLU A 152 -9.71 -39.76 -20.66
N ASN A 153 -9.94 -40.19 -21.90
CA ASN A 153 -9.02 -40.00 -23.01
C ASN A 153 -9.24 -38.68 -23.78
N LYS A 154 -10.05 -37.75 -23.25
CA LYS A 154 -10.39 -36.45 -23.86
C LYS A 154 -10.89 -36.52 -25.31
N LYS A 155 -11.60 -37.60 -25.65
CA LYS A 155 -12.14 -37.85 -27.00
C LYS A 155 -13.51 -37.16 -27.20
N ASN A 156 -13.54 -35.84 -27.00
CA ASN A 156 -14.77 -35.04 -26.90
C ASN A 156 -15.62 -35.01 -28.18
N LEU A 157 -14.99 -35.07 -29.36
CA LEU A 157 -15.71 -35.16 -30.63
C LEU A 157 -16.59 -36.41 -30.71
N PHE A 158 -16.07 -37.56 -30.27
CA PHE A 158 -16.80 -38.82 -30.30
C PHE A 158 -17.90 -38.85 -29.23
N LEU A 159 -17.63 -38.26 -28.07
CA LEU A 159 -18.64 -38.06 -27.02
C LEU A 159 -19.83 -37.24 -27.55
N GLU A 160 -19.56 -36.09 -28.17
CA GLU A 160 -20.58 -35.22 -28.77
C GLU A 160 -21.40 -35.94 -29.86
N LEU A 161 -20.73 -36.68 -30.75
CA LEU A 161 -21.40 -37.46 -31.81
C LEU A 161 -22.32 -38.53 -31.24
N MET A 162 -21.88 -39.22 -30.18
CA MET A 162 -22.72 -40.20 -29.48
C MET A 162 -23.94 -39.54 -28.86
N PHE A 163 -23.78 -38.45 -28.11
CA PHE A 163 -24.92 -37.75 -27.52
C PHE A 163 -25.91 -37.26 -28.58
N LYS A 164 -25.41 -36.68 -29.68
CA LYS A 164 -26.26 -36.24 -30.80
C LYS A 164 -27.03 -37.37 -31.46
N HIS A 165 -26.38 -38.52 -31.69
CA HIS A 165 -27.00 -39.64 -32.40
C HIS A 165 -28.21 -40.22 -31.66
N TYR A 166 -28.14 -40.34 -30.33
CA TYR A 166 -29.19 -41.00 -29.54
C TYR A 166 -30.16 -40.05 -28.86
N ILE A 167 -29.78 -38.80 -28.60
CA ILE A 167 -30.70 -37.84 -28.00
C ILE A 167 -31.64 -37.25 -29.04
N PHE A 168 -31.22 -36.76 -30.20
CA PHE A 168 -32.19 -36.18 -31.15
C PHE A 168 -32.35 -37.11 -32.35
N ASP A 169 -32.84 -38.31 -32.08
CA ASP A 169 -32.96 -39.34 -33.09
C ASP A 169 -34.07 -39.05 -34.13
N GLN A 170 -34.08 -39.83 -35.20
CA GLN A 170 -35.05 -39.67 -36.27
C GLN A 170 -36.50 -39.81 -35.78
N SER A 171 -36.75 -40.63 -34.76
CA SER A 171 -38.10 -40.83 -34.23
C SER A 171 -38.64 -39.57 -33.55
N PHE A 172 -37.80 -38.88 -32.77
CA PHE A 172 -38.14 -37.62 -32.13
C PHE A 172 -38.35 -36.50 -33.13
N ILE A 173 -37.46 -36.38 -34.13
CA ILE A 173 -37.60 -35.38 -35.21
C ILE A 173 -38.92 -35.60 -35.96
N ILE A 174 -39.24 -36.84 -36.33
CA ILE A 174 -40.52 -37.17 -37.00
C ILE A 174 -41.71 -36.83 -36.10
N ASN A 175 -41.61 -37.09 -34.80
CA ASN A 175 -42.68 -36.75 -33.86
C ASN A 175 -42.94 -35.23 -33.79
N PHE A 176 -41.89 -34.43 -33.67
CA PHE A 176 -42.00 -32.96 -33.66
C PHE A 176 -42.49 -32.39 -34.99
N LEU A 177 -42.05 -32.95 -36.12
CA LEU A 177 -42.55 -32.58 -37.44
C LEU A 177 -44.04 -32.91 -37.60
N LYS A 178 -44.53 -34.00 -36.99
CA LYS A 178 -45.98 -34.32 -36.95
C LYS A 178 -46.76 -33.28 -36.15
N ILE A 179 -46.31 -32.93 -34.94
CA ILE A 179 -46.92 -31.87 -34.12
C ILE A 179 -46.99 -30.56 -34.90
N TYR A 180 -45.87 -30.15 -35.53
CA TYR A 180 -45.82 -28.96 -36.38
C TYR A 180 -46.80 -29.04 -37.56
N LYS A 181 -46.81 -30.15 -38.30
CA LYS A 181 -47.70 -30.38 -39.44
C LYS A 181 -49.18 -30.31 -39.02
N ASN A 182 -49.51 -30.79 -37.83
CA ASN A 182 -50.87 -30.79 -37.28
C ASN A 182 -51.27 -29.45 -36.63
N ARG A 183 -50.34 -28.48 -36.50
CA ARG A 183 -50.53 -27.19 -35.82
C ARG A 183 -50.99 -27.33 -34.36
N GLU A 184 -50.56 -28.38 -33.69
CA GLU A 184 -50.81 -28.56 -32.26
C GLU A 184 -49.94 -27.57 -31.46
N ALA A 185 -50.57 -26.76 -30.60
CA ALA A 185 -49.85 -25.79 -29.78
C ALA A 185 -49.19 -26.49 -28.60
N LEU A 186 -47.86 -26.37 -28.48
CA LEU A 186 -47.10 -26.79 -27.29
C LEU A 186 -46.89 -25.59 -26.37
N SER A 187 -47.22 -25.77 -25.09
CA SER A 187 -46.77 -24.86 -24.04
C SER A 187 -45.26 -25.00 -23.79
N ASP A 188 -44.65 -23.97 -23.20
CA ASP A 188 -43.24 -24.00 -22.78
C ASP A 188 -42.93 -25.17 -21.84
N LYS A 189 -43.91 -25.61 -21.05
CA LYS A 189 -43.78 -26.73 -20.13
C LYS A 189 -43.72 -28.06 -20.89
N GLU A 190 -44.66 -28.28 -21.81
CA GLU A 190 -44.71 -29.50 -22.61
C GLU A 190 -43.48 -29.63 -23.53
N LEU A 191 -43.00 -28.51 -24.09
CA LEU A 191 -41.77 -28.48 -24.87
C LEU A 191 -40.55 -28.88 -24.04
N LYS A 192 -40.41 -28.33 -22.83
CA LYS A 192 -39.31 -28.69 -21.92
C LYS A 192 -39.39 -30.14 -21.50
N GLU A 193 -40.57 -30.65 -21.16
CA GLU A 193 -40.76 -32.06 -20.79
C GLU A 193 -40.41 -33.00 -21.95
N ALA A 194 -40.82 -32.67 -23.18
CA ALA A 194 -40.49 -33.45 -24.37
C ALA A 194 -38.97 -33.49 -24.61
N ILE A 195 -38.29 -32.35 -24.51
CA ILE A 195 -36.83 -32.27 -24.65
C ILE A 195 -36.11 -33.01 -23.51
N SER A 196 -36.56 -32.90 -22.26
CA SER A 196 -35.94 -33.59 -21.12
C SER A 196 -36.12 -35.11 -21.21
N LYS A 197 -37.32 -35.59 -21.58
CA LYS A 197 -37.56 -37.03 -21.83
C LYS A 197 -36.60 -37.56 -22.88
N GLU A 198 -36.39 -36.78 -23.93
CA GLU A 198 -35.53 -37.14 -25.03
C GLU A 198 -34.05 -37.18 -24.61
N LYS A 199 -33.57 -36.17 -23.88
CA LYS A 199 -32.22 -36.16 -23.29
C LYS A 199 -31.96 -37.36 -22.37
N ASN A 200 -32.98 -37.84 -21.67
CA ASN A 200 -32.88 -39.00 -20.77
C ASN A 200 -32.71 -40.36 -21.48
N LYS A 201 -32.70 -40.41 -22.82
CA LYS A 201 -32.27 -41.61 -23.57
C LYS A 201 -30.83 -42.02 -23.21
N ILE A 202 -29.98 -41.04 -22.90
CA ILE A 202 -28.68 -41.27 -22.25
C ILE A 202 -28.73 -40.64 -20.85
N PRO A 203 -28.93 -41.43 -19.77
CA PRO A 203 -29.05 -40.88 -18.43
C PRO A 203 -27.71 -40.31 -17.96
N VAL A 204 -27.65 -38.98 -17.86
CA VAL A 204 -26.51 -38.26 -17.29
C VAL A 204 -26.51 -38.40 -15.77
N ASN A 205 -25.44 -38.96 -15.23
CA ASN A 205 -25.29 -39.20 -13.80
C ASN A 205 -24.13 -38.38 -13.19
N GLU A 206 -24.09 -38.35 -11.86
CA GLU A 206 -23.10 -37.61 -11.08
C GLU A 206 -21.65 -38.02 -11.40
N SER A 207 -21.41 -39.31 -11.60
CA SER A 207 -20.09 -39.85 -11.91
C SER A 207 -19.51 -39.35 -13.23
N MET A 208 -20.35 -39.00 -14.21
CA MET A 208 -19.89 -38.40 -15.48
C MET A 208 -19.28 -37.01 -15.23
N TYR A 209 -19.97 -36.15 -14.48
CA TYR A 209 -19.44 -34.84 -14.10
C TYR A 209 -18.19 -34.96 -13.23
N LYS A 210 -18.21 -35.86 -12.24
CA LYS A 210 -17.03 -36.14 -11.41
C LYS A 210 -15.83 -36.53 -12.26
N LYS A 211 -15.97 -37.52 -13.14
CA LYS A 211 -14.87 -38.01 -13.98
C LYS A 211 -14.36 -36.92 -14.93
N ALA A 212 -15.25 -36.14 -15.54
CA ALA A 212 -14.86 -35.04 -16.42
C ALA A 212 -14.16 -33.91 -15.67
N ASN A 213 -14.58 -33.63 -14.43
CA ASN A 213 -13.92 -32.70 -13.53
C ASN A 213 -12.52 -33.19 -13.13
N ASP A 214 -12.40 -34.44 -12.65
CA ASP A 214 -11.15 -35.04 -12.17
C ASP A 214 -10.08 -35.11 -13.28
N LYS A 215 -10.49 -35.12 -14.55
CA LYS A 215 -9.61 -35.11 -15.73
C LYS A 215 -9.43 -33.74 -16.37
N GLU A 216 -10.00 -32.70 -15.76
CA GLU A 216 -9.99 -31.32 -16.28
C GLU A 216 -10.43 -31.25 -17.76
N ASN A 217 -11.47 -32.02 -18.10
CA ASN A 217 -12.00 -32.09 -19.46
C ASN A 217 -13.25 -31.20 -19.57
N TYR A 218 -13.02 -29.89 -19.73
CA TYR A 218 -14.10 -28.89 -19.70
C TYR A 218 -15.05 -29.01 -20.90
N GLU A 219 -14.56 -29.40 -22.07
CA GLU A 219 -15.43 -29.64 -23.23
C GLU A 219 -16.36 -30.83 -22.98
N ALA A 220 -15.89 -31.91 -22.34
CA ALA A 220 -16.79 -32.99 -21.92
C ALA A 220 -17.85 -32.51 -20.93
N ILE A 221 -17.49 -31.66 -19.96
CA ILE A 221 -18.47 -31.08 -19.02
C ILE A 221 -19.53 -30.27 -19.77
N LYS A 222 -19.13 -29.46 -20.75
CA LYS A 222 -20.06 -28.72 -21.61
C LYS A 222 -20.99 -29.66 -22.39
N ILE A 223 -20.46 -30.69 -23.03
CA ILE A 223 -21.23 -31.69 -23.77
C ILE A 223 -22.25 -32.38 -22.85
N ILE A 224 -21.79 -32.88 -21.70
CA ILE A 224 -22.63 -33.55 -20.71
C ILE A 224 -23.73 -32.60 -20.22
N PHE A 225 -23.40 -31.33 -19.95
CA PHE A 225 -24.36 -30.32 -19.52
C PHE A 225 -25.41 -29.99 -20.58
N ASP A 226 -24.99 -29.75 -21.82
CA ASP A 226 -25.90 -29.45 -22.93
C ASP A 226 -26.90 -30.59 -23.17
N HIS A 227 -26.52 -31.82 -22.82
CA HIS A 227 -27.31 -33.03 -22.97
C HIS A 227 -27.93 -33.58 -21.68
N ASP A 228 -27.80 -32.89 -20.55
CA ASP A 228 -28.38 -33.33 -19.28
C ASP A 228 -29.90 -33.16 -19.27
N GLY A 229 -30.62 -34.28 -19.21
CA GLY A 229 -32.09 -34.35 -19.16
C GLY A 229 -32.67 -34.40 -17.75
N SER A 230 -31.81 -34.29 -16.72
CA SER A 230 -32.21 -34.33 -15.31
C SER A 230 -33.12 -33.15 -14.95
N ASP A 231 -33.81 -33.26 -13.82
CA ASP A 231 -34.57 -32.15 -13.25
C ASP A 231 -33.69 -30.89 -13.05
N GLN A 232 -34.28 -29.70 -13.20
CA GLN A 232 -33.55 -28.43 -13.12
C GLN A 232 -32.81 -28.26 -11.79
N ASP A 233 -33.38 -28.74 -10.68
CA ASP A 233 -32.76 -28.66 -9.36
C ASP A 233 -31.53 -29.57 -9.25
N ILE A 234 -31.56 -30.74 -9.92
CA ILE A 234 -30.43 -31.67 -9.99
C ILE A 234 -29.28 -31.06 -10.81
N VAL A 235 -29.61 -30.50 -11.98
CA VAL A 235 -28.61 -29.83 -12.83
C VAL A 235 -28.01 -28.65 -12.07
N PHE A 236 -28.82 -27.87 -11.36
CA PHE A 236 -28.36 -26.78 -10.53
C PHE A 236 -27.38 -27.22 -9.43
N CYS A 237 -27.67 -28.32 -8.73
CA CYS A 237 -26.75 -28.90 -7.75
C CYS A 237 -25.39 -29.27 -8.37
N ARG A 238 -25.39 -29.84 -9.59
CA ARG A 238 -24.17 -30.19 -10.33
C ARG A 238 -23.38 -28.96 -10.76
N ILE A 239 -24.06 -27.92 -11.25
CA ILE A 239 -23.45 -26.64 -11.61
C ILE A 239 -22.61 -26.09 -10.45
N ASN A 240 -23.19 -26.04 -9.25
CA ASN A 240 -22.52 -25.51 -8.07
C ASN A 240 -21.41 -26.44 -7.58
N LYS A 241 -21.70 -27.73 -7.43
CA LYS A 241 -20.76 -28.71 -6.87
C LYS A 241 -19.47 -28.85 -7.69
N TYR A 242 -19.59 -28.71 -9.01
CA TYR A 242 -18.47 -28.82 -9.93
C TYR A 242 -18.06 -27.47 -10.50
N GLU A 243 -18.48 -26.33 -9.94
CA GLU A 243 -18.05 -25.00 -10.37
C GLU A 243 -18.13 -24.81 -11.90
N ILE A 244 -19.21 -25.28 -12.53
CA ILE A 244 -19.30 -25.37 -14.00
C ILE A 244 -19.19 -24.00 -14.66
N LEU A 245 -19.66 -22.94 -13.97
CA LEU A 245 -19.53 -21.56 -14.43
C LEU A 245 -18.07 -21.13 -14.59
N ASP A 246 -17.21 -21.45 -13.62
CA ASP A 246 -15.78 -21.12 -13.68
C ASP A 246 -15.12 -21.77 -14.91
N LYS A 247 -15.44 -23.04 -15.16
CA LYS A 247 -14.95 -23.77 -16.34
C LYS A 247 -15.45 -23.18 -17.65
N ALA A 248 -16.72 -22.78 -17.70
CA ALA A 248 -17.29 -22.13 -18.88
C ALA A 248 -16.60 -20.80 -19.20
N VAL A 249 -16.23 -20.03 -18.17
CA VAL A 249 -15.48 -18.79 -18.30
C VAL A 249 -14.03 -19.05 -18.73
N LYS A 250 -13.36 -20.05 -18.16
CA LYS A 250 -12.02 -20.52 -18.59
C LYS A 250 -11.99 -20.95 -20.06
N MET A 251 -13.06 -21.60 -20.53
CA MET A 251 -13.24 -21.96 -21.94
C MET A 251 -13.54 -20.76 -22.84
N ASN A 252 -13.73 -19.56 -22.28
CA ASN A 252 -14.12 -18.36 -22.99
C ASN A 252 -15.39 -18.54 -23.85
N ASN A 253 -16.34 -19.36 -23.38
CA ASN A 253 -17.52 -19.75 -24.17
C ASN A 253 -18.78 -19.00 -23.72
N TYR A 254 -19.09 -17.90 -24.42
CA TYR A 254 -20.24 -17.05 -24.12
C TYR A 254 -21.57 -17.81 -24.06
N LYS A 255 -21.84 -18.70 -25.03
CA LYS A 255 -23.10 -19.46 -25.10
C LYS A 255 -23.24 -20.40 -23.91
N PHE A 256 -22.15 -21.07 -23.52
CA PHE A 256 -22.14 -21.97 -22.38
C PHE A 256 -22.37 -21.21 -21.07
N VAL A 257 -21.69 -20.07 -20.87
CA VAL A 257 -21.93 -19.17 -19.73
C VAL A 257 -23.39 -18.70 -19.69
N LYS A 258 -23.93 -18.26 -20.83
CA LYS A 258 -25.34 -17.81 -20.94
C LYS A 258 -26.33 -18.91 -20.58
N ASN A 259 -26.10 -20.14 -21.02
CA ASN A 259 -26.95 -21.27 -20.70
C ASN A 259 -26.93 -21.56 -19.19
N ILE A 260 -25.77 -21.57 -18.56
CA ILE A 260 -25.62 -21.78 -17.11
C ILE A 260 -26.37 -20.69 -16.32
N LEU A 261 -26.20 -19.42 -16.70
CA LEU A 261 -26.85 -18.29 -16.02
C LEU A 261 -28.37 -18.23 -16.20
N SER A 262 -28.93 -18.99 -17.15
CA SER A 262 -30.40 -19.06 -17.34
C SER A 262 -31.12 -19.87 -16.25
N TYR A 263 -30.38 -20.62 -15.41
CA TYR A 263 -30.96 -21.40 -14.32
C TYR A 263 -31.31 -20.49 -13.13
N LYS A 264 -32.62 -20.41 -12.81
CA LYS A 264 -33.25 -19.45 -11.89
C LYS A 264 -32.67 -19.41 -10.45
N ALA A 265 -32.01 -20.47 -10.02
CA ALA A 265 -31.52 -20.62 -8.64
C ALA A 265 -30.10 -20.05 -8.40
N PHE A 266 -29.42 -19.52 -9.42
CA PHE A 266 -28.05 -19.04 -9.24
C PHE A 266 -27.99 -17.83 -8.30
N ASN A 267 -27.34 -17.99 -7.14
CA ASN A 267 -27.17 -16.96 -6.12
C ASN A 267 -25.91 -16.13 -6.41
N PHE A 268 -26.10 -14.83 -6.64
CA PHE A 268 -25.08 -13.93 -7.19
C PHE A 268 -23.99 -13.50 -6.22
N LYS A 269 -24.15 -13.74 -4.91
CA LYS A 269 -23.01 -13.61 -3.98
C LYS A 269 -21.83 -14.50 -4.39
N ASN A 270 -22.08 -15.61 -5.09
CA ASN A 270 -21.03 -16.51 -5.60
C ASN A 270 -20.56 -16.16 -7.03
N ILE A 271 -21.39 -15.51 -7.86
CA ILE A 271 -21.05 -15.16 -9.26
C ILE A 271 -20.04 -14.03 -9.33
N LEU A 272 -20.19 -13.04 -8.45
CA LEU A 272 -19.22 -11.95 -8.30
C LEU A 272 -18.03 -12.40 -7.43
N SER A 273 -17.61 -13.66 -7.55
CA SER A 273 -16.33 -14.05 -7.00
C SER A 273 -15.24 -13.40 -7.85
N GLU A 274 -14.33 -12.70 -7.17
CA GLU A 274 -13.21 -12.03 -7.82
C GLU A 274 -12.44 -12.92 -8.81
N PRO A 275 -12.24 -14.24 -8.57
CA PRO A 275 -11.58 -15.13 -9.52
C PRO A 275 -12.28 -15.31 -10.87
N ILE A 276 -13.61 -15.46 -10.91
CA ILE A 276 -14.34 -15.70 -12.17
C ILE A 276 -14.28 -14.46 -13.07
N LEU A 277 -14.46 -13.27 -12.49
CA LEU A 277 -14.33 -12.02 -13.24
C LEU A 277 -12.88 -11.74 -13.65
N GLN A 278 -11.89 -12.07 -12.81
CA GLN A 278 -10.48 -11.99 -13.17
C GLN A 278 -10.15 -12.88 -14.36
N GLU A 279 -10.67 -14.11 -14.40
CA GLU A 279 -10.44 -15.04 -15.51
C GLU A 279 -11.09 -14.55 -16.81
N ALA A 280 -12.34 -14.06 -16.74
CA ALA A 280 -12.99 -13.43 -17.90
C ALA A 280 -12.20 -12.20 -18.41
N ASN A 281 -11.62 -11.42 -17.49
CA ASN A 281 -10.78 -10.28 -17.81
C ASN A 281 -9.46 -10.68 -18.49
N ARG A 282 -8.79 -11.75 -18.00
CA ARG A 282 -7.59 -12.32 -18.63
C ARG A 282 -7.86 -12.79 -20.06
N ASN A 283 -9.02 -13.40 -20.28
CA ASN A 283 -9.49 -13.81 -21.60
C ASN A 283 -9.89 -12.63 -22.52
N SER A 284 -9.81 -11.38 -22.02
CA SER A 284 -10.18 -10.15 -22.74
C SER A 284 -11.60 -10.17 -23.32
N ASN A 285 -12.50 -10.97 -22.73
CA ASN A 285 -13.86 -11.13 -23.23
C ASN A 285 -14.84 -10.25 -22.44
N ILE A 286 -15.02 -9.03 -22.94
CA ILE A 286 -15.92 -8.05 -22.34
C ILE A 286 -17.38 -8.52 -22.34
N ASP A 287 -17.81 -9.30 -23.33
CA ASP A 287 -19.20 -9.74 -23.43
C ASP A 287 -19.56 -10.75 -22.35
N ILE A 288 -18.63 -11.64 -21.98
CA ILE A 288 -18.80 -12.54 -20.83
C ILE A 288 -18.85 -11.74 -19.53
N MET A 289 -17.97 -10.75 -19.34
CA MET A 289 -18.00 -9.87 -18.15
C MET A 289 -19.32 -9.11 -18.04
N LYS A 290 -19.77 -8.48 -19.13
CA LYS A 290 -21.07 -7.80 -19.23
C LYS A 290 -22.21 -8.76 -18.90
N LEU A 291 -22.20 -9.97 -19.47
CA LEU A 291 -23.22 -10.98 -19.21
C LEU A 291 -23.29 -11.39 -17.73
N LEU A 292 -22.14 -11.65 -17.10
CA LEU A 292 -22.04 -11.99 -15.67
C LEU A 292 -22.61 -10.86 -14.81
N ILE A 293 -22.24 -9.61 -15.09
CA ILE A 293 -22.67 -8.43 -14.33
C ILE A 293 -24.15 -8.12 -14.52
N THR A 294 -24.63 -8.08 -15.76
CA THR A 294 -26.05 -7.84 -16.05
C THR A 294 -26.93 -8.93 -15.43
N SER A 295 -26.47 -10.19 -15.45
CA SER A 295 -27.15 -11.28 -14.75
C SER A 295 -27.21 -11.03 -13.23
N ALA A 296 -26.10 -10.55 -12.64
CA ALA A 296 -26.04 -10.21 -11.21
C ALA A 296 -26.97 -9.10 -10.80
N LEU A 297 -26.95 -7.99 -11.54
CA LEU A 297 -27.80 -6.84 -11.27
C LEU A 297 -29.28 -7.18 -11.40
N LYS A 298 -29.68 -8.02 -12.37
CA LYS A 298 -31.09 -8.41 -12.58
C LYS A 298 -31.72 -9.09 -11.36
N THR A 299 -30.95 -9.81 -10.54
CA THR A 299 -31.51 -10.42 -9.32
C THR A 299 -31.72 -9.45 -8.18
N LEU A 300 -31.08 -8.28 -8.25
CA LEU A 300 -31.16 -7.22 -7.25
C LEU A 300 -32.23 -6.16 -7.61
N LEU A 301 -32.98 -6.38 -8.69
CA LEU A 301 -34.08 -5.53 -9.11
C LEU A 301 -35.17 -5.45 -8.03
N LYS A 302 -35.32 -4.28 -7.41
CA LYS A 302 -36.49 -3.98 -6.57
C LYS A 302 -37.71 -3.86 -7.48
N LYS A 303 -38.58 -4.88 -7.48
CA LYS A 303 -39.88 -4.80 -8.18
C LYS A 303 -40.83 -3.90 -7.41
N ASP A 304 -40.79 -2.60 -7.65
CA ASP A 304 -41.82 -1.71 -7.16
C ASP A 304 -43.10 -1.89 -7.98
N LYS A 305 -44.13 -2.51 -7.39
CA LYS A 305 -45.37 -2.94 -8.09
C LYS A 305 -46.27 -1.77 -8.53
N LYS A 306 -45.86 -0.50 -8.41
CA LYS A 306 -46.75 0.66 -8.57
C LYS A 306 -46.34 1.73 -9.59
N LYS A 307 -45.20 1.64 -10.26
CA LYS A 307 -44.85 2.58 -11.34
C LYS A 307 -44.09 1.89 -12.47
N GLU A 308 -44.54 2.09 -13.71
CA GLU A 308 -43.83 1.77 -14.96
C GLU A 308 -42.62 2.70 -15.18
N THR A 309 -41.71 2.79 -14.22
CA THR A 309 -40.54 3.66 -14.34
C THR A 309 -39.29 2.91 -13.92
N ILE A 310 -38.35 2.85 -14.86
CA ILE A 310 -36.89 2.62 -14.79
C ILE A 310 -36.43 1.66 -13.67
N PRO A 311 -35.77 0.53 -14.00
CA PRO A 311 -35.23 -0.39 -13.01
C PRO A 311 -34.32 0.34 -11.99
N THR A 312 -34.74 0.40 -10.72
CA THR A 312 -33.91 0.98 -9.65
C THR A 312 -33.11 -0.13 -8.97
N TYR A 313 -31.81 -0.16 -9.21
CA TYR A 313 -30.88 -1.07 -8.53
C TYR A 313 -30.47 -0.52 -7.15
N ASP A 314 -30.04 -1.40 -6.25
CA ASP A 314 -29.42 -0.97 -5.01
C ASP A 314 -28.05 -0.34 -5.30
N ILE A 315 -27.94 0.97 -5.06
CA ILE A 315 -26.77 1.77 -5.44
C ILE A 315 -25.48 1.31 -4.74
N HIS A 316 -25.58 0.80 -3.51
CA HIS A 316 -24.43 0.33 -2.74
C HIS A 316 -23.88 -0.98 -3.34
N TYR A 317 -24.77 -1.87 -3.78
CA TYR A 317 -24.37 -3.09 -4.49
C TYR A 317 -23.86 -2.80 -5.90
N PHE A 318 -24.44 -1.83 -6.60
CA PHE A 318 -23.94 -1.39 -7.91
C PHE A 318 -22.50 -0.89 -7.80
N ASN A 319 -22.21 -0.05 -6.82
CA ASN A 319 -20.86 0.47 -6.59
C ASN A 319 -19.86 -0.61 -6.15
N LEU A 320 -20.30 -1.71 -5.55
CA LEU A 320 -19.46 -2.88 -5.33
C LEU A 320 -18.99 -3.50 -6.65
N ILE A 321 -19.90 -3.64 -7.63
CA ILE A 321 -19.56 -4.18 -8.95
C ILE A 321 -18.63 -3.24 -9.70
N LEU A 322 -18.89 -1.93 -9.64
CA LEU A 322 -18.00 -0.91 -10.20
C LEU A 322 -16.60 -1.01 -9.59
N LYS A 323 -16.50 -1.15 -8.27
CA LYS A 323 -15.23 -1.40 -7.57
C LYS A 323 -14.50 -2.64 -8.08
N MET A 324 -15.21 -3.74 -8.38
CA MET A 324 -14.57 -4.92 -8.97
C MET A 324 -13.99 -4.61 -10.36
N ALA A 325 -14.73 -3.90 -11.23
CA ALA A 325 -14.22 -3.48 -12.54
C ALA A 325 -12.96 -2.61 -12.43
N ILE A 326 -12.93 -1.70 -11.45
CA ILE A 326 -11.76 -0.86 -11.14
C ILE A 326 -10.57 -1.71 -10.67
N LYS A 327 -10.77 -2.65 -9.75
CA LYS A 327 -9.73 -3.58 -9.27
C LYS A 327 -9.12 -4.42 -10.40
N LEU A 328 -9.96 -4.81 -11.38
CA LEU A 328 -9.53 -5.52 -12.59
C LEU A 328 -8.73 -4.64 -13.56
N LYS A 329 -8.63 -3.33 -13.30
CA LYS A 329 -7.99 -2.34 -14.16
C LYS A 329 -8.57 -2.33 -15.58
N ASN A 330 -9.86 -2.64 -15.73
CA ASN A 330 -10.52 -2.72 -17.02
C ASN A 330 -11.38 -1.47 -17.28
N LEU A 331 -10.80 -0.48 -17.95
CA LEU A 331 -11.49 0.78 -18.28
C LEU A 331 -12.77 0.55 -19.09
N LYS A 332 -12.76 -0.32 -20.11
CA LYS A 332 -13.94 -0.60 -20.94
C LYS A 332 -15.13 -1.13 -20.13
N LEU A 333 -14.84 -1.88 -19.07
CA LEU A 333 -15.88 -2.37 -18.17
C LEU A 333 -16.39 -1.26 -17.25
N VAL A 334 -15.50 -0.38 -16.77
CA VAL A 334 -15.89 0.83 -16.03
C VAL A 334 -16.78 1.73 -16.90
N GLU A 335 -16.37 2.03 -18.13
CA GLU A 335 -17.13 2.80 -19.12
C GLU A 335 -18.52 2.20 -19.35
N TYR A 336 -18.60 0.88 -19.57
CA TYR A 336 -19.87 0.19 -19.70
C TYR A 336 -20.79 0.39 -18.48
N LEU A 337 -20.26 0.29 -17.26
CA LEU A 337 -21.08 0.48 -16.06
C LEU A 337 -21.52 1.93 -15.85
N VAL A 338 -20.69 2.90 -16.26
CA VAL A 338 -20.96 4.33 -16.06
C VAL A 338 -21.88 4.90 -17.14
N GLU A 339 -21.74 4.46 -18.39
CA GLU A 339 -22.41 5.07 -19.54
C GLU A 339 -23.64 4.31 -20.06
N ASP A 340 -23.77 3.01 -19.75
CA ASP A 340 -24.85 2.20 -20.29
C ASP A 340 -26.24 2.73 -19.89
N LYS A 341 -27.14 2.79 -20.87
CA LYS A 341 -28.49 3.38 -20.71
C LYS A 341 -29.31 2.67 -19.63
N GLU A 342 -29.08 1.38 -19.40
CA GLU A 342 -29.76 0.62 -18.36
C GLU A 342 -29.33 1.04 -16.95
N PHE A 343 -28.07 1.46 -16.77
CA PHE A 343 -27.48 1.72 -15.45
C PHE A 343 -27.28 3.20 -15.14
N LYS A 344 -27.22 4.06 -16.17
CA LYS A 344 -26.90 5.48 -16.06
C LYS A 344 -27.77 6.26 -15.07
N SER A 345 -29.03 5.87 -14.88
CA SER A 345 -29.92 6.52 -13.90
C SER A 345 -29.67 6.09 -12.45
N THR A 346 -28.96 4.99 -12.24
CA THR A 346 -28.68 4.41 -10.90
C THR A 346 -27.29 4.81 -10.41
N ILE A 347 -26.34 5.10 -11.30
CA ILE A 347 -24.97 5.35 -10.89
C ILE A 347 -24.83 6.66 -10.12
N ASN A 348 -24.22 6.57 -8.94
CA ASN A 348 -23.66 7.71 -8.22
C ASN A 348 -22.29 7.32 -7.70
N VAL A 349 -21.25 7.81 -8.37
CA VAL A 349 -19.84 7.53 -8.05
C VAL A 349 -19.38 8.12 -6.71
N ASN A 350 -20.18 9.03 -6.11
CA ASN A 350 -19.92 9.63 -4.80
C ASN A 350 -20.60 8.89 -3.64
N VAL A 351 -21.24 7.74 -3.90
CA VAL A 351 -21.85 6.89 -2.88
C VAL A 351 -20.96 5.70 -2.55
N LYS A 352 -20.82 5.39 -1.26
CA LYS A 352 -20.04 4.23 -0.79
C LYS A 352 -20.71 2.91 -1.19
N ASP A 353 -19.92 1.90 -1.51
CA ASP A 353 -20.40 0.52 -1.70
C ASP A 353 -20.95 -0.07 -0.39
N ILE A 354 -21.44 -1.31 -0.43
CA ILE A 354 -21.92 -2.02 0.77
C ILE A 354 -20.84 -2.25 1.85
N ASN A 355 -19.56 -2.10 1.51
CA ASN A 355 -18.44 -2.22 2.44
C ASN A 355 -17.99 -0.86 2.99
N GLY A 356 -18.63 0.24 2.59
CA GLY A 356 -18.28 1.59 3.04
C GLY A 356 -17.16 2.27 2.24
N GLU A 357 -16.77 1.75 1.07
CA GLU A 357 -15.71 2.31 0.23
C GLU A 357 -16.26 3.06 -0.99
N LEU A 358 -15.65 4.18 -1.34
CA LEU A 358 -15.96 4.90 -2.59
C LEU A 358 -15.25 4.25 -3.79
N PRO A 359 -15.91 4.12 -4.96
CA PRO A 359 -15.29 3.58 -6.17
C PRO A 359 -13.98 4.30 -6.56
N ILE A 360 -13.94 5.63 -6.48
CA ILE A 360 -12.73 6.41 -6.82
C ILE A 360 -11.54 6.06 -5.92
N VAL A 361 -11.76 5.78 -4.63
CA VAL A 361 -10.69 5.44 -3.68
C VAL A 361 -9.98 4.14 -4.11
N VAL A 362 -10.73 3.18 -4.63
CA VAL A 362 -10.19 1.91 -5.15
C VAL A 362 -9.27 2.15 -6.34
N SER A 363 -9.59 3.13 -7.19
CA SER A 363 -8.74 3.46 -8.34
C SER A 363 -7.36 3.99 -7.92
N ILE A 364 -7.28 4.73 -6.81
CA ILE A 364 -6.00 5.18 -6.21
C ILE A 364 -5.16 3.98 -5.79
N TYR A 365 -5.72 3.06 -4.99
CA TYR A 365 -4.98 1.88 -4.51
C TYR A 365 -4.63 0.89 -5.61
N SER A 366 -5.43 0.83 -6.68
CA SER A 366 -5.11 0.01 -7.86
C SER A 366 -3.95 0.59 -8.68
N GLY A 367 -3.61 1.87 -8.48
CA GLY A 367 -2.59 2.60 -9.24
C GLY A 367 -2.99 2.91 -10.68
N ASN A 368 -4.26 2.75 -11.06
CA ASN A 368 -4.74 3.02 -12.42
C ASN A 368 -5.17 4.49 -12.57
N VAL A 369 -4.25 5.31 -13.08
CA VAL A 369 -4.46 6.74 -13.31
C VAL A 369 -5.58 6.99 -14.32
N GLU A 370 -5.64 6.24 -15.41
CA GLU A 370 -6.64 6.42 -16.47
C GLU A 370 -8.07 6.23 -15.96
N ILE A 371 -8.32 5.19 -15.16
CA ILE A 371 -9.63 4.98 -14.52
C ILE A 371 -9.94 6.08 -13.50
N PHE A 372 -8.95 6.53 -12.72
CA PHE A 372 -9.14 7.63 -11.78
C PHE A 372 -9.56 8.91 -12.51
N GLU A 373 -8.85 9.29 -13.56
CA GLU A 373 -9.14 10.47 -14.38
C GLU A 373 -10.53 10.37 -15.01
N TYR A 374 -10.87 9.20 -15.58
CA TYR A 374 -12.19 8.94 -16.15
C TYR A 374 -13.31 9.13 -15.13
N LEU A 375 -13.19 8.55 -13.93
CA LEU A 375 -14.19 8.73 -12.87
C LEU A 375 -14.31 10.19 -12.41
N MET A 376 -13.19 10.91 -12.32
CA MET A 376 -13.17 12.35 -12.00
C MET A 376 -13.91 13.20 -13.04
N GLU A 377 -13.82 12.84 -14.33
CA GLU A 377 -14.58 13.49 -15.40
C GLU A 377 -16.09 13.19 -15.33
N HIS A 378 -16.46 12.11 -14.66
CA HIS A 378 -17.85 11.68 -14.45
C HIS A 378 -18.45 12.13 -13.11
N GLY A 379 -17.96 13.24 -12.56
CA GLY A 379 -18.62 13.95 -11.46
C GLY A 379 -18.26 13.47 -10.06
N VAL A 380 -17.12 12.80 -9.88
CA VAL A 380 -16.57 12.54 -8.54
C VAL A 380 -16.20 13.87 -7.86
N ASP A 381 -16.58 14.01 -6.59
CA ASP A 381 -16.12 15.11 -5.74
C ASP A 381 -14.64 14.91 -5.39
N CYS A 382 -13.79 15.84 -5.84
CA CYS A 382 -12.34 15.81 -5.63
C CYS A 382 -11.92 15.89 -4.16
N ASN A 383 -12.82 16.34 -3.27
CA ASN A 383 -12.60 16.44 -1.82
C ASN A 383 -13.22 15.27 -1.03
N SER A 384 -13.66 14.22 -1.73
CA SER A 384 -14.18 13.00 -1.12
C SER A 384 -13.18 12.35 -0.16
N LYS A 385 -13.70 11.53 0.75
CA LYS A 385 -12.92 10.81 1.77
C LYS A 385 -13.18 9.31 1.72
N ASP A 386 -12.18 8.52 2.07
CA ASP A 386 -12.35 7.08 2.25
C ASP A 386 -13.23 6.72 3.48
N SER A 387 -13.30 5.44 3.81
CA SER A 387 -13.99 4.95 5.01
C SER A 387 -13.34 5.40 6.32
N ASN A 388 -12.04 5.70 6.30
CA ASN A 388 -11.25 6.11 7.47
C ASN A 388 -11.22 7.64 7.65
N GLY A 389 -11.76 8.40 6.68
CA GLY A 389 -11.76 9.86 6.70
C GLY A 389 -10.57 10.50 5.99
N ASN A 390 -9.72 9.73 5.30
CA ASN A 390 -8.61 10.27 4.51
C ASN A 390 -9.12 10.94 3.22
N PRO A 391 -8.76 12.21 2.96
CA PRO A 391 -9.08 12.89 1.70
C PRO A 391 -8.39 12.25 0.50
N LEU A 392 -9.00 12.32 -0.69
CA LEU A 392 -8.40 11.81 -1.94
C LEU A 392 -6.99 12.35 -2.18
N LEU A 393 -6.74 13.63 -1.88
CA LEU A 393 -5.41 14.24 -2.02
C LEU A 393 -4.36 13.57 -1.11
N SER A 394 -4.71 13.29 0.14
CA SER A 394 -3.81 12.58 1.06
C SER A 394 -3.53 11.15 0.59
N LEU A 395 -4.56 10.47 0.09
CA LEU A 395 -4.40 9.13 -0.47
C LEU A 395 -3.51 9.14 -1.72
N ALA A 396 -3.68 10.14 -2.60
CA ALA A 396 -2.85 10.30 -3.79
C ALA A 396 -1.38 10.55 -3.44
N LEU A 397 -1.09 11.39 -2.44
CA LEU A 397 0.27 11.66 -1.95
C LEU A 397 0.99 10.38 -1.52
N SER A 398 0.30 9.49 -0.80
CA SER A 398 0.88 8.22 -0.34
C SER A 398 1.02 7.13 -1.41
N ASN A 399 0.45 7.30 -2.60
CA ASN A 399 0.36 6.23 -3.59
C ASN A 399 0.95 6.57 -4.96
N ASN A 400 0.59 7.71 -5.58
CA ASN A 400 0.98 8.00 -6.95
C ASN A 400 1.10 9.52 -7.24
N PRO A 401 2.29 10.03 -7.59
CA PRO A 401 2.52 11.46 -7.82
C PRO A 401 1.77 12.03 -9.05
N LEU A 402 1.40 11.19 -10.03
CA LEU A 402 0.59 11.63 -11.17
C LEU A 402 -0.82 12.03 -10.74
N LEU A 403 -1.40 11.31 -9.77
CA LEU A 403 -2.73 11.63 -9.22
C LEU A 403 -2.71 12.96 -8.47
N VAL A 404 -1.64 13.27 -7.75
CA VAL A 404 -1.47 14.56 -7.07
C VAL A 404 -1.47 15.70 -8.10
N LYS A 405 -0.69 15.56 -9.18
CA LYS A 405 -0.66 16.53 -10.28
C LYS A 405 -2.03 16.71 -10.93
N TYR A 406 -2.80 15.63 -11.10
CA TYR A 406 -4.14 15.71 -11.67
C TYR A 406 -5.13 16.39 -10.71
N LEU A 407 -5.14 16.02 -9.43
CA LEU A 407 -6.02 16.60 -8.42
C LEU A 407 -5.78 18.11 -8.23
N LEU A 408 -4.52 18.54 -8.21
CA LEU A 408 -4.16 19.96 -8.09
C LEU A 408 -4.49 20.80 -9.34
N LYS A 409 -4.90 20.17 -10.46
CA LYS A 409 -5.49 20.91 -11.60
C LYS A 409 -6.99 21.15 -11.43
N LYS A 410 -7.65 20.47 -10.50
CA LYS A 410 -9.09 20.65 -10.27
C LYS A 410 -9.33 21.94 -9.47
N PRO A 411 -10.38 22.70 -9.80
CA PRO A 411 -10.75 23.88 -9.01
C PRO A 411 -11.19 23.44 -7.60
N ASN A 412 -10.93 24.27 -6.60
CA ASN A 412 -11.40 24.11 -5.23
C ASN A 412 -10.97 22.80 -4.51
N ILE A 413 -9.80 22.25 -4.83
CA ILE A 413 -9.24 21.14 -4.02
C ILE A 413 -8.79 21.68 -2.65
N ASN A 414 -9.20 21.03 -1.57
CA ASN A 414 -8.82 21.42 -0.22
C ASN A 414 -7.46 20.81 0.15
N ILE A 415 -6.39 21.61 0.02
CA ILE A 415 -5.03 21.20 0.40
C ILE A 415 -4.76 21.25 1.91
N ASN A 416 -5.71 21.77 2.72
CA ASN A 416 -5.62 21.86 4.17
C ASN A 416 -6.58 20.90 4.89
N GLU A 417 -7.21 19.96 4.17
CA GLU A 417 -8.00 18.92 4.80
C GLU A 417 -7.09 17.92 5.51
N LYS A 418 -7.32 17.70 6.81
CA LYS A 418 -6.54 16.73 7.58
C LYS A 418 -6.89 15.30 7.19
N ASP A 419 -5.88 14.44 7.18
CA ASP A 419 -6.06 13.00 7.06
C ASP A 419 -6.57 12.38 8.38
N ALA A 420 -6.78 11.06 8.39
CA ALA A 420 -7.26 10.33 9.56
C ALA A 420 -6.28 10.38 10.76
N ASN A 421 -5.00 10.67 10.50
CA ASN A 421 -3.98 10.86 11.53
C ASN A 421 -3.88 12.32 12.02
N GLY A 422 -4.70 13.22 11.48
CA GLY A 422 -4.69 14.64 11.81
C GLY A 422 -3.61 15.44 11.09
N ASN A 423 -2.90 14.86 10.12
CA ASN A 423 -1.85 15.52 9.37
C ASN A 423 -2.40 16.24 8.13
N TYR A 424 -1.82 17.38 7.82
CA TYR A 424 -2.10 18.10 6.59
C TYR A 424 -1.30 17.51 5.41
N PRO A 425 -1.80 17.61 4.17
CA PRO A 425 -1.11 17.18 2.95
C PRO A 425 0.34 17.69 2.85
N LEU A 426 0.57 18.97 3.13
CA LEU A 426 1.91 19.57 3.11
C LEU A 426 2.83 18.98 4.19
N ILE A 427 2.31 18.71 5.38
CA ILE A 427 3.07 18.05 6.47
C ILE A 427 3.44 16.62 6.08
N ASN A 428 2.51 15.87 5.45
CA ASN A 428 2.79 14.53 4.96
C ASN A 428 3.89 14.50 3.90
N ALA A 429 3.85 15.42 2.93
CA ALA A 429 4.90 15.54 1.90
C ALA A 429 6.27 15.87 2.52
N ILE A 430 6.31 16.73 3.55
CA ILE A 430 7.55 17.05 4.28
C ILE A 430 8.07 15.83 5.04
N ASN A 431 7.22 15.10 5.76
CA ASN A 431 7.59 13.88 6.49
C ASN A 431 8.19 12.81 5.56
N GLN A 432 7.71 12.74 4.32
CA GLN A 432 8.19 11.79 3.30
C GLN A 432 9.43 12.27 2.54
N ASN A 433 9.95 13.47 2.83
CA ASN A 433 11.01 14.13 2.06
C ASN A 433 10.67 14.30 0.56
N ASP A 434 9.40 14.48 0.23
CA ASP A 434 8.93 14.59 -1.16
C ASP A 434 8.89 16.06 -1.60
N ILE A 435 10.03 16.54 -2.10
CA ILE A 435 10.18 17.92 -2.57
C ILE A 435 9.24 18.26 -3.73
N ASP A 436 8.95 17.32 -4.63
CA ASP A 436 8.11 17.57 -5.79
C ASP A 436 6.68 17.87 -5.35
N ASN A 437 6.13 17.07 -4.43
CA ASN A 437 4.81 17.31 -3.88
C ASN A 437 4.75 18.54 -2.98
N VAL A 438 5.81 18.85 -2.22
CA VAL A 438 5.92 20.13 -1.51
C VAL A 438 5.84 21.31 -2.48
N ILE A 439 6.59 21.27 -3.58
CA ILE A 439 6.57 22.33 -4.60
C ILE A 439 5.17 22.50 -5.19
N LEU A 440 4.51 21.39 -5.54
CA LEU A 440 3.18 21.41 -6.13
C LEU A 440 2.14 21.99 -5.17
N LEU A 441 2.12 21.54 -3.90
CA LEU A 441 1.19 22.00 -2.88
C LEU A 441 1.40 23.49 -2.56
N VAL A 442 2.64 23.92 -2.38
CA VAL A 442 2.96 25.33 -2.08
C VAL A 442 2.60 26.24 -3.25
N LYS A 443 2.89 25.84 -4.50
CA LYS A 443 2.47 26.61 -5.69
C LYS A 443 0.95 26.73 -5.76
N TYR A 444 0.23 25.62 -5.65
CA TYR A 444 -1.23 25.62 -5.68
C TYR A 444 -1.81 26.51 -4.58
N GLY A 445 -1.29 26.38 -3.35
CA GLY A 445 -1.74 27.18 -2.21
C GLY A 445 -1.53 28.67 -2.44
N LYS A 446 -0.38 29.08 -2.98
CA LYS A 446 -0.12 30.49 -3.31
C LYS A 446 -1.01 31.01 -4.44
N ASP A 447 -1.14 30.25 -5.53
CA ASP A 447 -1.93 30.65 -6.69
C ASP A 447 -3.44 30.81 -6.34
N ASN A 448 -3.89 30.10 -5.30
CA ASN A 448 -5.28 30.14 -4.81
C ASN A 448 -5.46 30.90 -3.48
N ASN A 449 -4.44 31.61 -2.98
CA ASN A 449 -4.46 32.35 -1.71
C ASN A 449 -4.91 31.51 -0.49
N ILE A 450 -4.46 30.26 -0.42
CA ILE A 450 -4.73 29.35 0.70
C ILE A 450 -3.67 29.58 1.78
N ASP A 451 -4.13 29.83 3.01
CA ASP A 451 -3.24 29.97 4.16
C ASP A 451 -2.60 28.61 4.50
N MET A 452 -1.28 28.56 4.50
CA MET A 452 -0.50 27.36 4.83
C MET A 452 0.22 27.50 6.18
N ASP A 453 -0.29 28.36 7.06
CA ASP A 453 0.09 28.44 8.46
C ASP A 453 -0.50 27.27 9.26
N ILE A 454 0.09 26.10 9.06
CA ILE A 454 -0.35 24.83 9.62
C ILE A 454 0.72 24.26 10.54
N ASN A 455 0.31 23.49 11.54
CA ASN A 455 1.25 22.78 12.42
C ASN A 455 1.04 21.26 12.33
N ASP A 456 2.12 20.51 12.50
CA ASP A 456 2.07 19.06 12.69
C ASP A 456 1.46 18.70 14.07
N GLY A 457 1.28 17.40 14.33
CA GLY A 457 0.77 16.92 15.61
C GLY A 457 1.64 17.26 16.84
N ASN A 458 2.91 17.60 16.63
CA ASN A 458 3.84 18.05 17.68
C ASN A 458 3.90 19.58 17.80
N GLY A 459 3.12 20.30 17.00
CA GLY A 459 3.09 21.75 16.99
C GLY A 459 4.18 22.42 16.15
N ASN A 460 4.97 21.69 15.38
CA ASN A 460 5.98 22.25 14.47
C ASN A 460 5.31 22.90 13.25
N THR A 461 5.79 24.08 12.86
CA THR A 461 5.47 24.67 11.54
C THR A 461 6.12 23.83 10.43
N PRO A 462 5.72 23.98 9.14
CA PRO A 462 6.32 23.23 8.04
C PRO A 462 7.84 23.49 7.94
N LEU A 463 8.26 24.73 8.22
CA LEU A 463 9.66 25.11 8.24
C LEU A 463 10.43 24.44 9.39
N THR A 464 9.91 24.50 10.61
CA THR A 464 10.52 23.84 11.78
C THR A 464 10.59 22.34 11.63
N LEU A 465 9.54 21.71 11.08
CA LEU A 465 9.52 20.29 10.80
C LEU A 465 10.61 19.90 9.78
N SER A 466 10.67 20.61 8.64
CA SER A 466 11.69 20.32 7.61
C SER A 466 13.13 20.47 8.11
N TYR A 467 13.37 21.40 9.04
CA TYR A 467 14.67 21.55 9.70
C TYR A 467 14.99 20.38 10.64
N LYS A 468 14.05 20.03 11.54
CA LYS A 468 14.24 18.93 12.51
C LYS A 468 14.40 17.56 11.86
N LEU A 469 13.81 17.38 10.68
CA LEU A 469 13.97 16.16 9.87
C LEU A 469 15.20 16.21 8.93
N GLU A 470 15.99 17.29 8.95
CA GLU A 470 17.16 17.48 8.09
C GLU A 470 16.85 17.49 6.57
N HIS A 471 15.61 17.82 6.19
CA HIS A 471 15.18 17.93 4.80
C HIS A 471 15.55 19.30 4.22
N PHE A 472 16.86 19.57 4.07
CA PHE A 472 17.40 20.91 3.77
C PHE A 472 16.92 21.54 2.46
N GLU A 473 16.67 20.75 1.42
CA GLU A 473 16.17 21.28 0.13
C GLU A 473 14.73 21.77 0.26
N ILE A 474 13.88 21.01 0.98
CA ILE A 474 12.53 21.44 1.37
C ILE A 474 12.60 22.68 2.25
N PHE A 475 13.47 22.68 3.26
CA PHE A 475 13.67 23.83 4.15
C PHE A 475 14.01 25.11 3.39
N LYS A 476 15.02 25.08 2.51
CA LYS A 476 15.42 26.23 1.69
C LYS A 476 14.30 26.68 0.74
N PHE A 477 13.57 25.72 0.16
CA PHE A 477 12.41 26.03 -0.67
C PHE A 477 11.33 26.76 0.12
N LEU A 478 10.97 26.27 1.31
CA LEU A 478 9.97 26.90 2.17
C LEU A 478 10.40 28.30 2.61
N VAL A 479 11.66 28.51 3.02
CA VAL A 479 12.19 29.85 3.36
C VAL A 479 12.01 30.84 2.21
N LYS A 480 12.26 30.41 0.98
CA LYS A 480 12.22 31.29 -0.20
C LYS A 480 10.81 31.58 -0.69
N TYR A 481 9.93 30.59 -0.65
CA TYR A 481 8.65 30.67 -1.36
C TYR A 481 7.44 30.81 -0.44
N LEU A 482 7.56 30.52 0.85
CA LEU A 482 6.46 30.56 1.79
C LEU A 482 6.73 31.64 2.85
N ASP A 483 5.75 32.54 3.09
CA ASP A 483 5.88 33.65 4.06
C ASP A 483 5.70 33.16 5.51
N ILE A 484 6.52 32.18 5.91
CA ILE A 484 6.42 31.51 7.22
C ILE A 484 7.71 31.57 8.04
N ILE A 485 8.76 32.26 7.56
CA ILE A 485 10.06 32.31 8.25
C ILE A 485 9.95 32.84 9.70
N ASN A 486 8.96 33.70 9.95
CA ASN A 486 8.71 34.30 11.26
C ASN A 486 7.57 33.63 12.04
N ARG A 487 6.98 32.56 11.50
CA ARG A 487 5.92 31.83 12.20
C ARG A 487 6.49 31.11 13.41
N LYS A 488 5.68 31.10 14.47
CA LYS A 488 6.00 30.45 15.73
C LYS A 488 5.30 29.10 15.77
N ASP A 489 6.03 28.12 16.26
CA ASP A 489 5.49 26.80 16.56
C ASP A 489 4.52 26.86 17.76
N ALA A 490 3.91 25.74 18.13
CA ALA A 490 2.99 25.68 19.27
C ALA A 490 3.66 26.00 20.62
N ASN A 491 4.99 25.95 20.71
CA ASN A 491 5.76 26.37 21.90
C ASN A 491 6.03 27.88 21.92
N GLY A 492 5.63 28.62 20.88
CA GLY A 492 5.88 30.05 20.73
C GLY A 492 7.28 30.39 20.22
N ASN A 493 8.04 29.39 19.74
CA ASN A 493 9.40 29.55 19.23
C ASN A 493 9.39 29.69 17.71
N ASN A 494 10.21 30.60 17.17
CA ASN A 494 10.45 30.65 15.73
C ASN A 494 11.58 29.67 15.35
N ILE A 495 11.82 29.50 14.04
CA ILE A 495 12.85 28.58 13.55
C ILE A 495 14.26 28.90 14.08
N LEU A 496 14.56 30.19 14.28
CA LEU A 496 15.87 30.65 14.76
C LEU A 496 16.18 30.15 16.18
N TYR A 497 15.17 29.96 17.03
CA TYR A 497 15.36 29.31 18.34
C TYR A 497 16.04 27.95 18.20
N TYR A 498 15.54 27.12 17.28
CA TYR A 498 16.03 25.76 17.09
C TYR A 498 17.46 25.75 16.54
N THR A 499 17.75 26.56 15.52
CA THR A 499 19.10 26.60 14.94
C THR A 499 20.15 27.10 15.95
N ILE A 500 19.77 28.03 16.84
CA ILE A 500 20.65 28.47 17.93
C ILE A 500 20.80 27.39 18.99
N ASN A 501 19.72 26.70 19.35
CA ASN A 501 19.75 25.65 20.37
C ASN A 501 20.58 24.44 19.95
N GLU A 502 20.54 24.08 18.67
CA GLU A 502 21.35 23.00 18.08
C GLU A 502 22.75 23.48 17.61
N GLU A 503 23.10 24.74 17.86
CA GLU A 503 24.41 25.33 17.52
C GLU A 503 24.74 25.32 16.01
N ASP A 504 23.72 25.28 15.15
CA ASP A 504 23.84 25.30 13.70
C ASP A 504 24.11 26.72 13.17
N VAL A 505 25.41 27.03 13.07
CA VAL A 505 25.92 28.32 12.58
C VAL A 505 25.46 28.63 11.16
N ASN A 506 25.51 27.66 10.26
CA ASN A 506 25.30 27.88 8.83
C ASN A 506 23.83 28.20 8.55
N THR A 507 22.91 27.42 9.11
CA THR A 507 21.47 27.68 8.96
C THR A 507 21.07 28.95 9.70
N THR A 508 21.66 29.24 10.85
CA THR A 508 21.45 30.51 11.57
C THR A 508 21.82 31.72 10.69
N LYS A 509 23.01 31.73 10.07
CA LYS A 509 23.42 32.78 9.14
C LYS A 509 22.49 32.87 7.94
N TYR A 510 22.11 31.73 7.37
CA TYR A 510 21.19 31.67 6.24
C TYR A 510 19.83 32.30 6.58
N LEU A 511 19.22 31.93 7.71
CA LEU A 511 17.93 32.49 8.15
C LEU A 511 18.01 34.00 8.41
N ILE A 512 19.08 34.47 9.05
CA ILE A 512 19.32 35.90 9.30
C ILE A 512 19.40 36.68 7.98
N ASN A 513 20.11 36.14 6.98
CA ASN A 513 20.20 36.74 5.65
C ASN A 513 18.86 36.75 4.89
N ASN A 514 17.93 35.87 5.25
CA ASN A 514 16.57 35.81 4.70
C ASN A 514 15.53 36.57 5.55
N GLY A 515 15.97 37.34 6.55
CA GLY A 515 15.07 38.25 7.28
C GLY A 515 14.25 37.61 8.39
N VAL A 516 14.72 36.51 8.99
CA VAL A 516 14.10 35.98 10.23
C VAL A 516 14.15 37.02 11.36
N ASP A 517 13.11 37.05 12.18
CA ASP A 517 13.07 37.87 13.40
C ASP A 517 14.06 37.33 14.43
N VAL A 518 15.11 38.12 14.66
CA VAL A 518 16.17 37.83 15.64
C VAL A 518 15.79 38.20 17.07
N ASN A 519 14.68 38.91 17.28
CA ASN A 519 14.27 39.47 18.56
C ASN A 519 13.20 38.64 19.29
N PHE A 520 13.04 37.37 18.92
CA PHE A 520 12.15 36.46 19.64
C PHE A 520 12.59 36.27 21.10
N GLN A 521 11.66 35.86 21.94
CA GLN A 521 11.91 35.43 23.31
C GLN A 521 11.30 34.05 23.54
N ASP A 522 12.05 33.17 24.19
CA ASP A 522 11.56 31.84 24.61
C ASP A 522 10.59 31.95 25.81
N ILE A 523 10.11 30.80 26.28
CA ILE A 523 9.22 30.70 27.45
C ILE A 523 9.85 31.23 28.76
N PHE A 524 11.16 31.40 28.83
CA PHE A 524 11.89 31.98 29.97
C PHE A 524 12.22 33.47 29.76
N GLY A 525 11.77 34.06 28.65
CA GLY A 525 12.09 35.42 28.24
C GLY A 525 13.50 35.57 27.67
N ASN A 526 14.25 34.49 27.47
CA ASN A 526 15.58 34.55 26.88
C ASN A 526 15.46 34.97 25.42
N SER A 527 16.18 36.03 25.05
CA SER A 527 16.37 36.41 23.64
C SER A 527 17.36 35.48 22.94
N ALA A 528 17.44 35.58 21.60
CA ALA A 528 18.46 34.89 20.80
C ALA A 528 19.88 35.02 21.37
N LEU A 529 20.25 36.23 21.84
CA LEU A 529 21.54 36.48 22.47
C LEU A 529 21.71 35.68 23.77
N HIS A 530 20.71 35.64 24.65
CA HIS A 530 20.78 34.83 25.87
C HIS A 530 21.02 33.35 25.57
N ILE A 531 20.24 32.79 24.65
CA ILE A 531 20.33 31.37 24.28
C ILE A 531 21.71 31.09 23.69
N SER A 532 22.19 31.92 22.75
CA SER A 532 23.54 31.77 22.18
C SER A 532 24.66 31.89 23.24
N ILE A 533 24.48 32.75 24.24
CA ILE A 533 25.40 32.90 25.37
C ILE A 533 25.41 31.63 26.24
N TYR A 534 24.26 31.03 26.54
CA TYR A 534 24.18 29.76 27.28
C TYR A 534 24.79 28.60 26.48
N LYS A 535 24.64 28.62 25.15
CA LYS A 535 25.21 27.61 24.24
C LYS A 535 26.71 27.77 24.01
N LYS A 536 27.30 28.92 24.31
CA LYS A 536 28.75 29.20 24.16
C LYS A 536 29.24 29.22 22.72
N ASN A 537 28.32 29.36 21.76
CA ASN A 537 28.65 29.44 20.35
C ASN A 537 29.00 30.88 19.97
N ARG A 538 30.29 31.19 19.96
CA ARG A 538 30.85 32.52 19.61
C ARG A 538 30.44 33.00 18.23
N GLU A 539 30.36 32.07 17.27
CA GLU A 539 30.07 32.43 15.90
C GLU A 539 28.62 32.87 15.73
N ILE A 540 27.68 32.21 16.41
CA ILE A 540 26.28 32.63 16.49
C ILE A 540 26.17 33.97 17.21
N ILE A 541 26.85 34.16 18.35
CA ILE A 541 26.86 35.44 19.07
C ILE A 541 27.32 36.56 18.14
N ASN A 542 28.45 36.38 17.44
CA ASN A 542 28.97 37.37 16.50
C ASN A 542 28.02 37.63 15.33
N THR A 543 27.39 36.58 14.78
CA THR A 543 26.40 36.70 13.70
C THR A 543 25.19 37.52 14.16
N LEU A 544 24.66 37.28 15.36
CA LEU A 544 23.56 38.05 15.94
C LEU A 544 23.97 39.51 16.19
N LEU A 545 25.17 39.76 16.72
CA LEU A 545 25.67 41.11 16.98
C LEU A 545 25.91 41.92 15.70
N GLN A 546 26.26 41.27 14.59
CA GLN A 546 26.38 41.89 13.27
C GLN A 546 25.03 42.28 12.67
N ASN A 547 23.92 41.65 13.08
CA ASN A 547 22.58 42.03 12.63
C ASN A 547 22.22 43.41 13.20
N LYS A 548 21.86 44.38 12.34
CA LYS A 548 21.55 45.75 12.75
C LYS A 548 20.28 45.87 13.60
N ASN A 549 19.34 44.93 13.44
CA ASN A 549 18.02 44.96 14.07
C ASN A 549 17.98 44.27 15.44
N ILE A 550 19.09 43.68 15.90
CA ILE A 550 19.14 42.98 17.20
C ILE A 550 18.95 43.96 18.37
N ILE A 551 18.07 43.60 19.30
CA ILE A 551 17.84 44.35 20.54
C ILE A 551 18.78 43.81 21.62
N LEU A 552 19.71 44.65 22.06
CA LEU A 552 20.79 44.27 22.99
C LEU A 552 20.39 44.27 24.47
N ASN A 553 19.27 44.91 24.80
CA ASN A 553 18.83 45.14 26.18
C ASN A 553 17.52 44.41 26.50
N THR A 554 17.09 43.47 25.66
CA THR A 554 15.97 42.57 25.96
C THR A 554 16.27 41.84 27.26
N VAL A 555 15.30 41.71 28.16
CA VAL A 555 15.51 41.06 29.45
C VAL A 555 14.82 39.71 29.55
N ASN A 556 15.47 38.74 30.19
CA ASN A 556 14.82 37.47 30.53
C ASN A 556 13.86 37.62 31.73
N LYS A 557 13.19 36.53 32.13
CA LYS A 557 12.24 36.55 33.27
C LYS A 557 12.88 36.98 34.60
N ARG A 558 14.21 36.90 34.76
CA ARG A 558 14.96 37.41 35.93
C ARG A 558 15.31 38.89 35.81
N GLY A 559 14.99 39.54 34.70
CA GLY A 559 15.38 40.92 34.39
C GLY A 559 16.82 41.04 33.89
N GLU A 560 17.50 39.93 33.64
CA GLU A 560 18.89 39.97 33.18
C GLU A 560 18.89 40.37 31.70
N SER A 561 19.73 41.33 31.33
CA SER A 561 20.09 41.59 29.94
C SER A 561 21.17 40.59 29.48
N PRO A 562 21.42 40.42 28.16
CA PRO A 562 22.51 39.58 27.66
C PRO A 562 23.87 39.95 28.28
N LEU A 563 24.10 41.24 28.56
CA LEU A 563 25.30 41.72 29.24
C LEU A 563 25.42 41.17 30.68
N ILE A 564 24.34 41.17 31.44
CA ILE A 564 24.32 40.58 32.79
C ILE A 564 24.54 39.06 32.69
N THR A 565 23.88 38.40 31.73
CA THR A 565 23.99 36.94 31.56
C THR A 565 25.41 36.50 31.24
N ILE A 566 26.11 37.15 30.30
CA ILE A 566 27.49 36.77 29.94
C ILE A 566 28.47 36.98 31.12
N ILE A 567 28.25 38.01 31.96
CA ILE A 567 29.04 38.21 33.18
C ILE A 567 28.77 37.08 34.19
N LYS A 568 27.51 36.63 34.32
CA LYS A 568 27.09 35.62 35.32
C LYS A 568 27.47 34.18 34.99
N ILE A 569 27.74 33.83 33.74
CA ILE A 569 28.17 32.47 33.37
C ILE A 569 29.68 32.30 33.66
N ASN A 570 30.08 31.16 34.22
CA ASN A 570 31.48 30.85 34.57
C ASN A 570 32.24 30.13 33.45
N ASP A 571 31.52 29.71 32.42
CA ASP A 571 32.02 28.76 31.43
C ASP A 571 32.84 29.42 30.30
N TYR A 572 32.98 30.75 30.33
CA TYR A 572 33.79 31.49 29.39
C TYR A 572 35.16 31.78 30.00
N THR A 573 36.17 31.64 29.15
CA THR A 573 37.49 32.25 29.34
C THR A 573 37.35 33.74 29.66
N VAL A 574 38.24 34.30 30.50
CA VAL A 574 38.17 35.73 30.86
C VAL A 574 38.28 36.61 29.62
N LYS A 575 39.23 36.30 28.73
CA LYS A 575 39.42 37.00 27.45
C LYS A 575 38.17 36.90 26.57
N ASP A 576 37.56 35.73 26.58
CA ASP A 576 36.36 35.47 25.79
C ASP A 576 35.18 36.32 26.22
N ASN A 577 35.00 36.40 27.54
CA ASN A 577 33.98 37.22 28.17
C ASN A 577 34.24 38.71 27.89
N GLU A 578 35.49 39.16 28.03
CA GLU A 578 35.89 40.54 27.71
C GLU A 578 35.55 40.93 26.26
N ASP A 579 35.83 40.05 25.30
CA ASP A 579 35.60 40.34 23.87
C ASP A 579 34.11 40.45 23.56
N ILE A 580 33.27 39.56 24.10
CA ILE A 580 31.81 39.61 23.93
C ILE A 580 31.24 40.86 24.62
N ILE A 581 31.67 41.17 25.85
CA ILE A 581 31.24 42.37 26.58
C ILE A 581 31.62 43.65 25.84
N LYS A 582 32.86 43.73 25.33
CA LYS A 582 33.33 44.89 24.55
C LYS A 582 32.42 45.14 23.34
N GLU A 583 32.07 44.09 22.60
CA GLU A 583 31.24 44.23 21.41
C GLU A 583 29.79 44.56 21.76
N LEU A 584 29.19 43.91 22.76
CA LEU A 584 27.85 44.25 23.26
C LEU A 584 27.72 45.72 23.63
N ILE A 585 28.66 46.24 24.44
CA ILE A 585 28.64 47.64 24.87
C ILE A 585 28.89 48.59 23.69
N LYS A 586 29.83 48.24 22.80
CA LYS A 586 30.13 49.04 21.60
C LYS A 586 28.89 49.16 20.69
N ARG A 587 28.07 48.12 20.60
CA ARG A 587 26.81 48.11 19.84
C ARG A 587 25.65 48.81 20.57
N GLY A 588 25.83 49.25 21.81
CA GLY A 588 24.84 50.02 22.58
C GLY A 588 24.15 49.26 23.72
N SER A 589 24.70 48.14 24.18
CA SER A 589 24.21 47.48 25.39
C SER A 589 24.41 48.37 26.63
N GLY A 590 23.38 48.48 27.46
CA GLY A 590 23.35 49.36 28.63
C GLY A 590 24.25 48.86 29.75
N VAL A 591 25.43 49.46 29.91
CA VAL A 591 26.44 49.09 30.94
C VAL A 591 25.92 49.22 32.39
N ASN A 592 24.89 50.04 32.60
CA ASN A 592 24.26 50.31 33.90
C ASN A 592 22.86 49.70 34.03
N PHE A 593 22.48 48.78 33.14
CA PHE A 593 21.19 48.09 33.23
C PHE A 593 21.09 47.30 34.54
N ILE A 594 19.92 47.24 35.17
CA ILE A 594 19.73 46.51 36.44
C ILE A 594 18.70 45.40 36.27
N ASP A 595 18.95 44.26 36.90
CA ASP A 595 18.00 43.16 36.88
C ASP A 595 16.83 43.34 37.87
N LYS A 596 15.92 42.38 37.95
CA LYS A 596 14.78 42.43 38.89
C LYS A 596 15.22 42.40 40.36
N ALA A 597 16.41 41.88 40.66
CA ALA A 597 16.99 41.91 41.99
C ALA A 597 17.66 43.26 42.32
N GLY A 598 17.70 44.20 41.37
CA GLY A 598 18.36 45.49 41.54
C GLY A 598 19.87 45.37 41.56
N ASN A 599 20.45 44.46 40.77
CA ASN A 599 21.88 44.29 40.62
C ASN A 599 22.34 44.75 39.23
N SER A 600 23.47 45.47 39.18
CA SER A 600 24.09 45.94 37.95
C SER A 600 25.14 44.95 37.39
N PRO A 601 25.55 45.08 36.11
CA PRO A 601 26.72 44.38 35.57
C PRO A 601 27.96 44.51 36.47
N LEU A 602 28.22 45.71 37.01
CA LEU A 602 29.35 45.96 37.90
C LEU A 602 29.25 45.18 39.20
N PHE A 603 28.05 45.10 39.81
CA PHE A 603 27.82 44.26 40.98
C PHE A 603 28.20 42.81 40.72
N TYR A 604 27.75 42.22 39.60
CA TYR A 604 28.04 40.83 39.29
C TYR A 604 29.53 40.59 39.01
N ALA A 605 30.22 41.52 38.35
CA ALA A 605 31.66 41.42 38.10
C ALA A 605 32.48 41.45 39.41
N VAL A 606 32.07 42.28 40.38
CA VAL A 606 32.67 42.35 41.73
C VAL A 606 32.34 41.11 42.54
N GLN A 607 31.08 40.65 42.54
CA GLN A 607 30.66 39.42 43.21
C GLN A 607 31.48 38.21 42.75
N LYS A 608 31.79 38.14 41.46
CA LYS A 608 32.62 37.09 40.87
C LYS A 608 34.12 37.28 41.05
N ARG A 609 34.56 38.41 41.62
CA ARG A 609 35.97 38.74 41.83
C ARG A 609 36.76 38.76 40.50
N THR A 610 36.14 39.28 39.45
CA THR A 610 36.71 39.32 38.08
C THR A 610 37.30 40.70 37.76
N LEU A 611 38.48 40.99 38.29
CA LEU A 611 39.14 42.31 38.12
C LEU A 611 39.22 42.79 36.65
N PRO A 612 39.51 41.95 35.64
CA PRO A 612 39.50 42.39 34.24
C PRO A 612 38.13 42.89 33.77
N ILE A 613 37.04 42.20 34.13
CA ILE A 613 35.67 42.61 33.80
C ILE A 613 35.27 43.87 34.57
N VAL A 614 35.65 43.99 35.84
CA VAL A 614 35.44 45.22 36.63
C VAL A 614 36.11 46.42 35.95
N LYS A 615 37.40 46.29 35.59
CA LYS A 615 38.16 47.32 34.86
C LYS A 615 37.50 47.69 33.54
N LEU A 616 37.05 46.69 32.78
CA LEU A 616 36.38 46.89 31.50
C LEU A 616 35.06 47.67 31.66
N LEU A 617 34.20 47.26 32.59
CA LEU A 617 32.89 47.89 32.81
C LEU A 617 33.04 49.35 33.27
N ILE A 618 33.93 49.63 34.21
CA ILE A 618 34.21 51.01 34.69
C ILE A 618 34.74 51.87 33.53
N LYS A 619 35.72 51.35 32.77
CA LYS A 619 36.23 52.04 31.56
C LYS A 619 35.13 52.33 30.53
N LYS A 620 34.06 51.53 30.54
CA LYS A 620 32.88 51.67 29.67
C LYS A 620 31.72 52.46 30.30
N GLY A 621 31.95 53.12 31.44
CA GLY A 621 30.97 54.01 32.07
C GLY A 621 30.04 53.36 33.08
N ALA A 622 30.42 52.20 33.64
CA ALA A 622 29.69 51.64 34.77
C ALA A 622 29.71 52.60 35.97
N ASN A 623 28.56 52.77 36.63
CA ASN A 623 28.43 53.61 37.81
C ASN A 623 29.17 52.97 39.00
N VAL A 624 30.38 53.45 39.27
CA VAL A 624 31.22 53.00 40.39
C VAL A 624 30.56 53.23 41.76
N ASN A 625 29.66 54.22 41.84
CA ASN A 625 28.91 54.61 43.04
C ASN A 625 27.50 54.00 43.07
N TYR A 626 27.28 52.89 42.36
CA TYR A 626 26.02 52.17 42.42
C TYR A 626 25.74 51.65 43.84
N ILE A 627 24.51 51.83 44.30
CA ILE A 627 24.04 51.35 45.59
C ILE A 627 23.22 50.08 45.40
N ILE A 628 23.67 48.99 46.02
CA ILE A 628 23.04 47.67 46.00
C ILE A 628 21.75 47.73 46.81
N LYS A 629 20.61 47.46 46.19
CA LYS A 629 19.30 47.68 46.82
C LYS A 629 19.05 46.79 48.05
N LYS A 630 19.59 45.57 48.07
CA LYS A 630 19.28 44.57 49.11
C LYS A 630 19.74 44.98 50.51
N ASN A 631 20.91 45.61 50.60
CA ASN A 631 21.58 45.97 51.86
C ASN A 631 22.03 47.44 51.90
N ASN A 632 21.64 48.23 50.89
CA ASN A 632 21.99 49.65 50.75
C ASN A 632 23.52 49.90 50.78
N MET A 633 24.32 48.92 50.36
CA MET A 633 25.78 49.03 50.32
C MET A 633 26.24 49.62 48.98
N SER A 634 27.28 50.45 49.01
CA SER A 634 27.98 50.82 47.78
C SER A 634 28.75 49.61 47.21
N ILE A 635 29.05 49.63 45.91
CA ILE A 635 29.92 48.61 45.29
C ILE A 635 31.28 48.50 46.00
N LEU A 636 31.82 49.64 46.49
CA LEU A 636 33.06 49.66 47.26
C LEU A 636 32.92 48.88 48.58
N MET A 637 31.88 49.15 49.37
CA MET A 637 31.63 48.43 50.62
C MET A 637 31.48 46.93 50.38
N TYR A 638 30.77 46.53 49.32
CA TYR A 638 30.59 45.12 48.98
C TYR A 638 31.92 44.45 48.56
N ALA A 639 32.79 45.15 47.82
CA ALA A 639 34.12 44.62 47.50
C ALA A 639 35.00 44.43 48.75
N ILE A 640 34.87 45.31 49.74
CA ILE A 640 35.55 45.19 51.05
C ILE A 640 34.98 44.01 51.85
N GLU A 641 33.67 43.80 51.80
CA GLU A 641 32.99 42.64 52.39
C GLU A 641 33.54 41.32 51.83
N LEU A 642 33.77 41.26 50.53
CA LEU A 642 34.38 40.12 49.87
C LEU A 642 35.90 40.00 50.17
N GLY A 643 36.56 41.07 50.62
CA GLY A 643 37.98 41.08 50.92
C GLY A 643 38.89 41.11 49.67
N ASP A 644 38.38 41.55 48.51
CA ASP A 644 39.18 41.61 47.28
C ASP A 644 39.95 42.93 47.18
N VAL A 645 41.20 42.91 47.66
CA VAL A 645 42.08 44.07 47.77
C VAL A 645 42.29 44.78 46.44
N GLU A 646 42.45 44.03 45.34
CA GLU A 646 42.78 44.63 44.04
C GLU A 646 41.55 45.27 43.37
N ILE A 647 40.37 44.69 43.54
CA ILE A 647 39.11 45.32 43.14
C ILE A 647 38.86 46.60 43.96
N VAL A 648 39.05 46.54 45.28
CA VAL A 648 38.90 47.72 46.16
C VAL A 648 39.82 48.85 45.73
N LYS A 649 41.11 48.56 45.52
CA LYS A 649 42.08 49.55 45.03
C LYS A 649 41.64 50.16 43.70
N HIS A 650 41.12 49.35 42.79
CA HIS A 650 40.69 49.82 41.48
C HIS A 650 39.42 50.67 41.53
N LEU A 651 38.43 50.30 42.35
CA LEU A 651 37.20 51.08 42.55
C LEU A 651 37.51 52.47 43.10
N ILE A 652 38.37 52.55 44.13
CA ILE A 652 38.80 53.83 44.73
C ILE A 652 39.50 54.71 43.69
N LYS A 653 40.47 54.15 42.94
CA LYS A 653 41.14 54.86 41.84
C LYS A 653 40.19 55.32 40.73
N SER A 654 39.01 54.70 40.65
CA SER A 654 37.98 55.00 39.64
C SER A 654 36.90 55.96 40.16
N GLY A 655 37.09 56.58 41.33
CA GLY A 655 36.18 57.57 41.89
C GLY A 655 35.04 57.00 42.73
N ALA A 656 35.21 55.81 43.31
CA ALA A 656 34.29 55.31 44.32
C ALA A 656 34.22 56.28 45.52
N ASP A 657 33.01 56.57 46.01
CA ASP A 657 32.81 57.37 47.21
C ASP A 657 33.25 56.58 48.45
N ILE A 658 34.44 56.92 48.93
CA ILE A 658 35.09 56.30 50.08
C ILE A 658 34.31 56.57 51.38
N ASN A 659 33.63 57.72 51.43
CA ASN A 659 32.95 58.22 52.63
C ASN A 659 31.44 58.03 52.58
N PHE A 660 30.93 57.26 51.61
CA PHE A 660 29.52 56.85 51.58
C PHE A 660 29.14 56.22 52.92
N LYS A 661 28.07 56.73 53.52
CA LYS A 661 27.52 56.24 54.79
C LYS A 661 26.24 55.46 54.50
N ASN A 662 26.19 54.20 54.94
CA ASN A 662 24.99 53.37 54.78
C ASN A 662 23.91 53.80 55.78
N ASP A 663 23.10 54.77 55.40
CA ASP A 663 22.02 55.36 56.22
C ASP A 663 20.88 54.39 56.57
N LYS A 664 20.78 53.24 55.90
CA LYS A 664 19.77 52.21 56.13
C LYS A 664 20.27 50.99 56.90
N ASP A 665 21.58 50.89 57.14
CA ASP A 665 22.10 49.92 58.09
C ASP A 665 21.89 50.42 59.51
N GLU A 666 21.62 49.51 60.45
CA GLU A 666 21.44 49.80 61.87
C GLU A 666 22.63 50.58 62.44
N ASN A 667 23.83 50.35 61.89
CA ASN A 667 25.05 50.98 62.37
C ASN A 667 25.48 52.22 61.58
N GLY A 668 24.95 52.53 60.40
CA GLY A 668 25.47 53.68 59.64
C GLY A 668 26.90 53.48 59.14
N ASP A 669 27.27 52.25 58.76
CA ASP A 669 28.66 51.91 58.43
C ASP A 669 29.20 52.63 57.18
N THR A 670 30.52 52.87 57.15
CA THR A 670 31.29 53.40 56.01
C THR A 670 32.25 52.33 55.49
N ALA A 671 32.86 52.55 54.31
CA ALA A 671 33.91 51.64 53.80
C ALA A 671 35.02 51.37 54.84
N LEU A 672 35.36 52.40 55.63
CA LEU A 672 36.38 52.32 56.68
C LEU A 672 35.95 51.41 57.83
N THR A 673 34.69 51.47 58.28
CA THR A 673 34.19 50.62 59.37
C THR A 673 34.06 49.16 58.94
N TYR A 674 33.65 48.88 57.70
CA TYR A 674 33.67 47.53 57.12
C TYR A 674 35.09 46.93 57.10
N ALA A 675 36.11 47.72 56.75
CA ALA A 675 37.49 47.24 56.76
C ALA A 675 37.98 46.83 58.16
N ILE A 676 37.57 47.57 59.20
CA ILE A 676 37.87 47.27 60.61
C ILE A 676 37.17 45.99 61.07
N ARG A 677 35.87 45.85 60.80
CA ARG A 677 35.05 44.67 61.15
C ARG A 677 35.59 43.40 60.49
N ASN A 678 36.00 43.51 59.22
CA ASN A 678 36.55 42.40 58.45
C ASN A 678 38.05 42.17 58.69
N ARG A 679 38.69 43.00 59.52
CA ARG A 679 40.11 42.88 59.89
C ARG A 679 41.06 42.98 58.69
N THR A 680 40.67 43.73 57.66
CA THR A 680 41.43 43.86 56.41
C THR A 680 42.41 45.02 56.48
N ILE A 681 43.55 44.79 57.14
CA ILE A 681 44.56 45.82 57.43
C ILE A 681 45.05 46.57 56.18
N ASP A 682 45.26 45.88 55.07
CA ASP A 682 45.77 46.49 53.84
C ASP A 682 44.72 47.40 53.18
N ILE A 683 43.45 46.98 53.19
CA ILE A 683 42.32 47.80 52.74
C ILE A 683 42.16 49.02 53.64
N LEU A 684 42.22 48.83 54.98
CA LEU A 684 42.13 49.91 55.95
C LEU A 684 43.18 50.99 55.70
N LYS A 685 44.45 50.60 55.58
CA LYS A 685 45.55 51.53 55.27
C LYS A 685 45.28 52.25 53.96
N PHE A 686 44.89 51.50 52.92
CA PHE A 686 44.64 52.08 51.61
C PHE A 686 43.48 53.07 51.61
N LEU A 687 42.39 52.81 52.33
CA LEU A 687 41.27 53.73 52.50
C LEU A 687 41.72 55.05 53.16
N ILE A 688 42.44 54.98 54.27
CA ILE A 688 42.93 56.16 54.99
C ILE A 688 43.88 56.99 54.12
N SER A 689 44.83 56.34 53.44
CA SER A 689 45.76 57.03 52.53
C SER A 689 45.07 57.67 51.32
N ASN A 690 43.82 57.31 51.01
CA ASN A 690 43.02 57.90 49.93
C ASN A 690 41.90 58.81 50.44
N GLY A 691 41.95 59.26 51.71
CA GLY A 691 41.03 60.28 52.24
C GLY A 691 39.75 59.75 52.87
N ALA A 692 39.75 58.51 53.38
CA ALA A 692 38.69 58.03 54.25
C ALA A 692 38.63 58.86 55.54
N ASP A 693 37.44 59.34 55.91
CA ASP A 693 37.22 60.14 57.12
C ASP A 693 37.35 59.28 58.38
N THR A 694 38.44 59.50 59.13
CA THR A 694 38.74 58.79 60.38
C THR A 694 37.99 59.36 61.59
N ASN A 695 37.30 60.49 61.44
CA ASN A 695 36.52 61.12 62.51
C ASN A 695 35.01 60.84 62.40
N ASN A 696 34.60 60.02 61.42
CA ASN A 696 33.20 59.69 61.22
C ASN A 696 32.63 58.90 62.42
N ILE A 697 31.40 59.25 62.80
CA ILE A 697 30.62 58.52 63.81
C ILE A 697 29.48 57.75 63.16
N ASN A 698 29.30 56.51 63.60
CA ASN A 698 28.26 55.62 63.13
C ASN A 698 26.89 56.02 63.72
N ASN A 699 25.79 55.35 63.33
CA ASN A 699 24.44 55.69 63.81
C ASN A 699 24.24 55.45 65.32
N ASN A 700 25.10 54.63 65.95
CA ASN A 700 25.12 54.39 67.39
C ASN A 700 26.01 55.40 68.16
N GLY A 701 26.53 56.44 67.48
CA GLY A 701 27.43 57.42 68.09
C GLY A 701 28.85 56.91 68.33
N GLN A 702 29.23 55.76 67.75
CA GLN A 702 30.55 55.14 67.94
C GLN A 702 31.55 55.70 66.92
N SER A 703 32.74 56.07 67.39
CA SER A 703 33.88 56.39 66.52
C SER A 703 34.52 55.11 65.94
N ILE A 704 35.42 55.26 64.98
CA ILE A 704 36.19 54.12 64.44
C ILE A 704 37.07 53.43 65.50
N GLU A 705 37.50 54.15 66.54
CA GLU A 705 38.27 53.59 67.66
C GLU A 705 37.37 52.72 68.54
N ASP A 706 36.15 53.18 68.81
CA ASP A 706 35.13 52.42 69.55
C ASP A 706 34.78 51.14 68.78
N ILE A 707 34.55 51.23 67.46
CA ILE A 707 34.27 50.08 66.61
C ILE A 707 35.43 49.07 66.62
N ASN A 708 36.68 49.53 66.53
CA ASN A 708 37.84 48.64 66.63
C ASN A 708 37.92 47.96 68.00
N TYR A 709 37.64 48.69 69.08
CA TYR A 709 37.58 48.14 70.43
C TYR A 709 36.54 47.03 70.52
N TYR A 710 35.28 47.30 70.14
CA TYR A 710 34.20 46.31 70.21
C TYR A 710 34.45 45.09 69.31
N CYS A 711 34.94 45.28 68.09
CA CYS A 711 35.09 44.18 67.14
C CYS A 711 36.34 43.32 67.36
N ASN A 712 37.42 43.89 67.92
CA ASN A 712 38.74 43.25 67.89
C ASN A 712 39.45 43.17 69.25
N TYR A 713 39.11 43.97 70.27
CA TYR A 713 39.89 44.03 71.53
C TYR A 713 39.98 42.68 72.24
N THR A 714 38.83 42.05 72.48
CA THR A 714 38.74 40.75 73.17
C THR A 714 38.94 39.58 72.23
N THR A 715 38.65 39.74 70.94
CA THR A 715 38.57 38.65 69.97
C THR A 715 39.84 38.49 69.13
N ASN A 716 40.63 39.55 68.94
CA ASN A 716 41.90 39.52 68.23
C ASN A 716 42.80 40.72 68.59
N TRP A 717 43.43 40.64 69.77
CA TRP A 717 44.31 41.67 70.33
C TRP A 717 45.37 42.20 69.34
N ASN A 718 45.96 41.30 68.55
CA ASN A 718 46.99 41.67 67.57
C ASN A 718 46.42 42.53 66.43
N VAL A 719 45.23 42.21 65.94
CA VAL A 719 44.53 43.02 64.93
C VAL A 719 44.10 44.34 65.55
N TYR A 720 43.52 44.33 66.76
CA TYR A 720 43.15 45.54 67.49
C TYR A 720 44.31 46.53 67.59
N ASN A 721 45.48 46.09 68.07
CA ASN A 721 46.66 46.94 68.20
C ASN A 721 47.15 47.47 66.85
N LYS A 722 47.15 46.64 65.80
CA LYS A 722 47.54 47.09 64.45
C LYS A 722 46.61 48.18 63.93
N ILE A 723 45.30 47.99 64.04
CA ILE A 723 44.30 48.98 63.61
C ILE A 723 44.44 50.27 64.44
N SER A 724 44.55 50.16 65.77
CA SER A 724 44.74 51.33 66.65
C SER A 724 45.99 52.14 66.31
N ASN A 725 47.10 51.47 65.99
CA ASN A 725 48.33 52.15 65.57
C ASN A 725 48.17 52.83 64.20
N ILE A 726 47.43 52.21 63.27
CA ILE A 726 47.15 52.81 61.95
C ILE A 726 46.26 54.04 62.12
N ILE A 727 45.19 53.97 62.90
CA ILE A 727 44.29 55.11 63.13
C ILE A 727 45.04 56.29 63.75
N LYS A 728 45.88 56.03 64.77
CA LYS A 728 46.69 57.07 65.44
C LYS A 728 47.78 57.66 64.56
N GLY A 729 48.34 56.90 63.62
CA GLY A 729 49.42 57.35 62.75
C GLY A 729 49.00 58.29 61.61
N TYR A 730 47.69 58.46 61.39
CA TYR A 730 47.12 59.29 60.31
C TYR A 730 46.19 60.42 60.83
N ARG A 731 46.08 60.58 62.15
CA ARG A 731 45.61 61.81 62.80
C ARG A 731 46.79 62.76 62.97
#